data_AF-A0A6A6X5S3-F1
#
_entry.id   AF-A0A6A6X5S3-F1
#
_cell.length_a   1.000
_cell.length_b   1.000
_cell.length_c   1.000
_cell.angle_alpha   90.00
_cell.angle_beta   90.00
_cell.angle_gamma   90.00
#
_symmetry.space_group_name_H-M   'P 1'
#
loop_
_entity.id
_entity.type
_entity.pdbx_description
1 polymer ?
#
loop_
_entity_poly.entity_id
_entity_poly.type
_entity_poly.pdbx_seq_one_letter_code
_entity_poly.pdbx_strand_id
1 'polypeptide(L)'
;MDPGTILRVIELCFVYEVSRQSTTGAKIVDICNTWKYAEDEVQERTLILESCWTRSRYQMKIVQRMAMTMDYELRRLTDMLLQHLASKLSAAYNSLQSVMKKELEPRTGFMGFSSGVKKATYVYRKSALDDIIEDLETWQRRFDPTWYLSIKAATPIIDEELAKARKMERGTIGSSKFTTTSALSTARGLRNALSPEFGRRISIFLPTGQMETMDIPYSIAKAARPSTGHSTGNSTWYIVDSVICRPGSDMKAFSKDVRDLATRLSQVDPLVFGLLSCKGVMYSDTNQPEPEFSFVLRIPQGMEALQSLRQLLLSSDQNISLSQKFRMARELARSISSVHTFNFVHKNIRPESVLCFENVESSQSRAFLVGFDCFRSADGGTNLLGDMDWDKNVYRHPLRQGNHPAESYRIQHDIYSLGVCLLELGIWDSFVMYTPDKARQPCASRVYSDFTTWLQRKRELESPGFTAHNNFLNAVAFRLKDYLVDLAEERLPHRMGDLYTKIVLTCLTCLDGNDDSFEDSLEVRLAEDIPVAVEFLEKRTKLKLAPCNHLLAKSLSLTLYSTRKTRSEPLNMFWFLYLSDELKLLILECVGSESRDDIRNLSSTCRKLRDFLAPTVLENIRLRNSEKSGESLQAIANGLWVECVRHLVYLGIATVPSEDNLDLFPDSVNDALSNLGRFRNLEELMIEFKVNRRYSNDALEDLDNEQDPHTEECEALRVLLERSYDALGRNMGAKPIKSLYLRNIIAHEVWAWMEKPFRSFLGTLEHFTLTLRGYDGLPPGGHAFVNSLENYFFEHLTNVTEFRFSAIEKMPASGPDSHLFLNLTFFTPLPLNPDNMPLLRILKLGHIAINSTVANFIRSHRNTLEEVHLEHCWSDPMAYHRFPWGVFFGDINKGDYPRLTEFSVLPKQTDLPDDFRMLAERLEQSPERRLFAYAYVNLHSYLERDYEADLKAFDRGEDQREFDKLIAITARNDGGLC
;
A
#
# COMPACT_ATOMS: atom_id res chain seq x y z
N MET A 1 17.47 12.55 -18.73
CA MET A 1 16.51 13.64 -19.00
C MET A 1 17.24 14.96 -19.24
N ASP A 2 16.90 15.66 -20.33
CA ASP A 2 17.47 16.97 -20.69
C ASP A 2 16.93 18.08 -19.76
N PRO A 3 17.79 18.90 -19.11
CA PRO A 3 17.36 20.08 -18.36
C PRO A 3 16.43 21.02 -19.14
N GLY A 4 16.54 21.04 -20.48
CA GLY A 4 15.66 21.79 -21.36
C GLY A 4 14.17 21.46 -21.19
N THR A 5 13.82 20.23 -20.80
CA THR A 5 12.42 19.83 -20.58
C THR A 5 11.82 20.54 -19.36
N ILE A 6 12.52 20.56 -18.22
CA ILE A 6 12.10 21.26 -17.00
C ILE A 6 11.93 22.76 -17.28
N LEU A 7 12.87 23.36 -18.00
CA LEU A 7 12.82 24.78 -18.37
C LEU A 7 11.57 25.10 -19.19
N ARG A 8 11.26 24.27 -20.21
CA ARG A 8 10.06 24.44 -21.06
C ARG A 8 8.76 24.30 -20.26
N VAL A 9 8.67 23.34 -19.34
CA VAL A 9 7.46 23.15 -18.52
C VAL A 9 7.28 24.31 -17.53
N ILE A 10 8.37 24.81 -16.92
CA ILE A 10 8.32 26.02 -16.07
C ILE A 10 7.88 27.23 -16.89
N GLU A 11 8.39 27.41 -18.11
CA GLU A 11 7.97 28.48 -19.02
C GLU A 11 6.48 28.41 -19.35
N LEU A 12 5.97 27.22 -19.68
CA LEU A 12 4.54 26.98 -19.96
C LEU A 12 3.63 27.31 -18.77
N CYS A 13 4.10 27.06 -17.54
CA CYS A 13 3.31 27.26 -16.34
C CYS A 13 3.41 28.69 -15.76
N PHE A 14 4.60 29.32 -15.74
CA PHE A 14 4.88 30.44 -14.83
C PHE A 14 5.50 31.71 -15.42
N VAL A 15 6.04 31.68 -16.64
CA VAL A 15 6.77 32.84 -17.21
C VAL A 15 5.80 33.84 -17.85
N TYR A 16 6.09 35.12 -17.64
CA TYR A 16 5.35 36.29 -18.15
C TYR A 16 6.42 37.15 -18.88
N GLU A 17 6.12 37.59 -20.11
CA GLU A 17 6.92 38.42 -21.05
C GLU A 17 7.83 37.64 -22.03
N VAL A 18 7.91 37.89 -23.36
CA VAL A 18 7.73 39.13 -24.16
C VAL A 18 6.93 38.92 -25.48
N SER A 19 6.54 37.69 -25.86
CA SER A 19 5.89 37.44 -27.17
C SER A 19 4.45 36.93 -27.05
N ARG A 20 3.48 37.85 -27.00
CA ARG A 20 2.04 37.75 -27.41
C ARG A 20 1.19 36.48 -27.12
N GLN A 21 1.63 35.52 -26.31
CA GLN A 21 0.80 34.40 -25.84
C GLN A 21 0.91 34.28 -24.31
N SER A 22 -0.18 34.59 -23.60
CA SER A 22 -0.26 34.45 -22.14
C SER A 22 -0.22 32.95 -21.75
N THR A 23 0.58 32.60 -20.74
CA THR A 23 0.76 31.22 -20.23
C THR A 23 -0.49 30.75 -19.48
N THR A 24 -0.67 29.43 -19.33
CA THR A 24 -1.90 28.88 -18.73
C THR A 24 -2.13 29.39 -17.31
N GLY A 25 -1.08 29.46 -16.49
CA GLY A 25 -1.14 29.99 -15.14
C GLY A 25 -1.39 31.49 -15.07
N ALA A 26 -0.77 32.27 -15.96
CA ALA A 26 -1.03 33.70 -16.11
C ALA A 26 -2.50 33.99 -16.43
N LYS A 27 -3.08 33.23 -17.36
CA LYS A 27 -4.49 33.35 -17.74
C LYS A 27 -5.43 33.04 -16.58
N ILE A 28 -5.11 32.05 -15.74
CA ILE A 28 -5.91 31.74 -14.54
C ILE A 28 -5.89 32.93 -13.58
N VAL A 29 -4.71 33.51 -13.31
CA VAL A 29 -4.59 34.71 -12.46
C VAL A 29 -5.32 35.91 -13.06
N ASP A 30 -5.25 36.11 -14.37
CA ASP A 30 -5.98 37.17 -15.07
C ASP A 30 -7.50 37.02 -14.91
N ILE A 31 -8.03 35.79 -15.07
CA ILE A 31 -9.45 35.48 -14.82
C ILE A 31 -9.81 35.77 -13.37
N CYS A 32 -8.97 35.36 -12.41
CA CYS A 32 -9.22 35.62 -11.00
C CYS A 32 -9.20 37.11 -10.65
N ASN A 33 -8.33 37.89 -11.30
CA ASN A 33 -8.30 39.35 -11.18
C ASN A 33 -9.61 40.00 -11.66
N THR A 34 -10.28 39.43 -12.67
CA THR A 34 -11.61 39.92 -13.07
C THR A 34 -12.70 39.66 -12.02
N TRP A 35 -12.47 38.72 -11.11
CA TRP A 35 -13.37 38.35 -10.01
C TRP A 35 -12.98 38.95 -8.66
N LYS A 36 -11.93 39.78 -8.61
CA LYS A 36 -11.40 40.40 -7.40
C LYS A 36 -12.39 41.28 -6.63
N TYR A 37 -13.44 41.76 -7.32
CA TYR A 37 -14.54 42.55 -6.76
C TYR A 37 -15.87 41.79 -6.72
N ALA A 38 -15.82 40.45 -6.77
CA ALA A 38 -16.99 39.59 -6.56
C ALA A 38 -17.36 39.51 -5.05
N GLU A 39 -18.39 38.73 -4.72
CA GLU A 39 -18.82 38.47 -3.34
C GLU A 39 -17.67 37.99 -2.44
N ASP A 40 -17.67 38.37 -1.16
CA ASP A 40 -16.54 38.26 -0.20
C ASP A 40 -15.87 36.88 -0.18
N GLU A 41 -16.65 35.79 -0.26
CA GLU A 41 -16.11 34.42 -0.27
C GLU A 41 -15.32 34.08 -1.55
N VAL A 42 -15.72 34.61 -2.71
CA VAL A 42 -14.98 34.43 -3.97
C VAL A 42 -13.69 35.26 -3.94
N GLN A 43 -13.75 36.46 -3.36
CA GLN A 43 -12.57 37.30 -3.14
C GLN A 43 -11.54 36.61 -2.23
N GLU A 44 -11.98 35.99 -1.13
CA GLU A 44 -11.13 35.20 -0.23
C GLU A 44 -10.40 34.07 -0.97
N ARG A 45 -11.11 33.31 -1.81
CA ARG A 45 -10.54 32.21 -2.61
C ARG A 45 -9.56 32.70 -3.67
N THR A 46 -9.88 33.80 -4.34
CA THR A 46 -8.94 34.46 -5.25
C THR A 46 -7.65 34.86 -4.53
N LEU A 47 -7.73 35.38 -3.30
CA LEU A 47 -6.54 35.73 -2.50
C LEU A 47 -5.71 34.49 -2.11
N ILE A 48 -6.37 33.39 -1.70
CA ILE A 48 -5.68 32.12 -1.39
C ILE A 48 -4.94 31.61 -2.63
N LEU A 49 -5.62 31.58 -3.78
CA LEU A 49 -5.04 31.15 -5.04
C LEU A 49 -3.86 32.04 -5.46
N GLU A 50 -3.98 33.37 -5.36
CA GLU A 50 -2.89 34.32 -5.65
C GLU A 50 -1.68 34.09 -4.73
N SER A 51 -1.92 33.83 -3.44
CA SER A 51 -0.87 33.51 -2.46
C SER A 51 -0.14 32.20 -2.82
N CYS A 52 -0.89 31.13 -3.07
CA CYS A 52 -0.35 29.83 -3.47
C CYS A 52 0.41 29.92 -4.81
N TRP A 53 -0.14 30.63 -5.78
CA TRP A 53 0.47 30.83 -7.10
C TRP A 53 1.78 31.61 -7.01
N THR A 54 1.78 32.71 -6.26
CA THR A 54 2.96 33.55 -6.04
C THR A 54 4.08 32.75 -5.39
N ARG A 55 3.76 31.94 -4.37
CA ARG A 55 4.71 31.04 -3.72
C ARG A 55 5.33 30.05 -4.70
N SER A 56 4.51 29.28 -5.43
CA SER A 56 4.99 28.29 -6.41
C SER A 56 5.87 28.94 -7.47
N ARG A 57 5.50 30.12 -7.96
CA ARG A 57 6.27 30.87 -8.96
C ARG A 57 7.68 31.21 -8.47
N TYR A 58 7.85 31.59 -7.22
CA TYR A 58 9.19 31.88 -6.66
C TYR A 58 10.04 30.61 -6.53
N GLN A 59 9.46 29.50 -6.04
CA GLN A 59 10.16 28.22 -5.99
C GLN A 59 10.62 27.82 -7.41
N MET A 60 9.75 27.98 -8.42
CA MET A 60 10.08 27.63 -9.81
C MET A 60 11.18 28.49 -10.43
N LYS A 61 11.24 29.80 -10.13
CA LYS A 61 12.35 30.66 -10.59
C LYS A 61 13.71 30.16 -10.11
N ILE A 62 13.75 29.59 -8.90
CA ILE A 62 14.97 29.04 -8.32
C ILE A 62 15.28 27.69 -8.97
N VAL A 63 14.30 26.79 -9.10
CA VAL A 63 14.44 25.49 -9.79
C VAL A 63 14.93 25.67 -11.23
N GLN A 64 14.39 26.66 -11.97
CA GLN A 64 14.79 26.96 -13.35
C GLN A 64 16.30 27.23 -13.46
N ARG A 65 16.91 27.86 -12.45
CA ARG A 65 18.36 28.13 -12.44
C ARG A 65 19.19 26.93 -11.99
N MET A 66 18.56 25.97 -11.31
CA MET A 66 19.20 24.79 -10.75
C MET A 66 19.05 23.54 -11.63
N ALA A 67 18.17 23.55 -12.63
CA ALA A 67 17.88 22.39 -13.48
C ALA A 67 19.13 21.74 -14.09
N MET A 68 20.18 22.53 -14.33
CA MET A 68 21.47 22.08 -14.88
C MET A 68 22.39 21.41 -13.84
N THR A 69 22.21 21.72 -12.55
CA THR A 69 23.07 21.25 -11.44
C THR A 69 22.46 20.11 -10.64
N MET A 70 21.17 19.80 -10.83
CA MET A 70 20.49 18.67 -10.17
C MET A 70 21.01 17.34 -10.70
N ASP A 71 21.15 16.33 -9.83
CA ASP A 71 21.45 14.95 -10.25
C ASP A 71 20.32 14.36 -11.12
N TYR A 72 20.56 13.18 -11.70
CA TYR A 72 19.63 12.57 -12.65
C TYR A 72 18.25 12.25 -12.04
N GLU A 73 18.21 11.67 -10.85
CA GLU A 73 16.96 11.23 -10.21
C GLU A 73 16.14 12.42 -9.70
N LEU A 74 16.77 13.37 -9.03
CA LEU A 74 16.12 14.59 -8.57
C LEU A 74 15.56 15.41 -9.75
N ARG A 75 16.29 15.42 -10.88
CA ARG A 75 15.83 16.05 -12.13
C ARG A 75 14.63 15.31 -12.72
N ARG A 76 14.65 13.97 -12.76
CA ARG A 76 13.53 13.15 -13.26
C ARG A 76 12.26 13.35 -12.41
N LEU A 77 12.38 13.31 -11.08
CA LEU A 77 11.26 13.53 -10.16
C LEU A 77 10.68 14.94 -10.29
N THR A 78 11.54 15.95 -10.36
CA THR A 78 11.13 17.35 -10.54
C THR A 78 10.37 17.52 -11.85
N ASP A 79 10.83 16.92 -12.95
CA ASP A 79 10.15 16.99 -14.24
C ASP A 79 8.74 16.37 -14.19
N MET A 80 8.59 15.17 -13.61
CA MET A 80 7.28 14.51 -13.49
C MET A 80 6.28 15.35 -12.67
N LEU A 81 6.72 15.92 -11.55
CA LEU A 81 5.88 16.78 -10.71
C LEU A 81 5.46 18.05 -11.45
N LEU A 82 6.35 18.63 -12.28
CA LEU A 82 6.04 19.81 -13.08
C LEU A 82 5.09 19.52 -14.23
N GLN A 83 5.24 18.37 -14.89
CA GLN A 83 4.30 17.92 -15.92
C GLN A 83 2.90 17.68 -15.32
N HIS A 84 2.83 17.11 -14.11
CA HIS A 84 1.57 16.94 -13.40
C HIS A 84 0.89 18.29 -13.12
N LEU A 85 1.65 19.28 -12.64
CA LEU A 85 1.14 20.64 -12.45
C LEU A 85 0.65 21.26 -13.75
N ALA A 86 1.40 21.13 -14.85
CA ALA A 86 1.03 21.68 -16.15
C ALA A 86 -0.32 21.12 -16.65
N SER A 87 -0.54 19.82 -16.45
CA SER A 87 -1.81 19.15 -16.75
C SER A 87 -2.96 19.70 -15.90
N LYS A 88 -2.75 19.81 -14.57
CA LYS A 88 -3.73 20.35 -13.64
C LYS A 88 -4.10 21.80 -13.94
N LEU A 89 -3.12 22.65 -14.23
CA LEU A 89 -3.36 24.05 -14.63
C LEU A 89 -4.12 24.14 -15.97
N SER A 90 -3.85 23.24 -16.91
CA SER A 90 -4.59 23.21 -18.18
C SER A 90 -6.06 22.81 -17.97
N ALA A 91 -6.32 21.82 -17.11
CA ALA A 91 -7.67 21.44 -16.73
C ALA A 91 -8.41 22.56 -15.99
N ALA A 92 -7.72 23.22 -15.05
CA ALA A 92 -8.21 24.38 -14.30
C ALA A 92 -8.62 25.53 -15.23
N TYR A 93 -7.75 25.88 -16.19
CA TYR A 93 -8.05 26.93 -17.17
C TYR A 93 -9.27 26.59 -18.03
N ASN A 94 -9.40 25.34 -18.50
CA ASN A 94 -10.57 24.90 -19.27
C ASN A 94 -11.86 24.94 -18.44
N SER A 95 -11.79 24.57 -17.16
CA SER A 95 -12.91 24.66 -16.22
C SER A 95 -13.36 26.12 -16.05
N LEU A 96 -12.42 27.05 -15.80
CA LEU A 96 -12.72 28.47 -15.67
C LEU A 96 -13.28 29.08 -16.96
N GLN A 97 -12.75 28.71 -18.12
CA GLN A 97 -13.30 29.15 -19.42
C GLN A 97 -14.75 28.66 -19.64
N SER A 98 -15.08 27.44 -19.21
CA SER A 98 -16.44 26.90 -19.30
C SER A 98 -17.41 27.69 -18.42
N VAL A 99 -16.98 28.08 -17.22
CA VAL A 99 -17.77 28.94 -16.32
C VAL A 99 -17.99 30.33 -16.95
N MET A 100 -16.97 30.93 -17.56
CA MET A 100 -17.09 32.21 -18.25
C MET A 100 -18.00 32.15 -19.50
N LYS A 101 -17.94 31.08 -20.30
CA LYS A 101 -18.82 30.92 -21.48
C LYS A 101 -20.29 30.82 -21.12
N LYS A 102 -20.62 30.21 -19.96
CA LYS A 102 -21.99 30.13 -19.45
C LYS A 102 -22.57 31.49 -19.03
N GLU A 103 -21.75 32.54 -18.91
CA GLU A 103 -22.20 33.91 -18.64
C GLU A 103 -22.56 34.71 -19.91
N LEU A 104 -22.07 34.30 -21.08
CA LEU A 104 -22.19 35.05 -22.34
C LEU A 104 -23.40 34.65 -23.20
N GLU A 105 -24.16 33.61 -22.86
CA GLU A 105 -25.37 33.24 -23.59
C GLU A 105 -26.61 33.97 -23.03
N PRO A 106 -27.23 34.91 -23.78
CA PRO A 106 -28.48 35.51 -23.36
C PRO A 106 -29.61 34.51 -23.59
N ARG A 107 -30.12 33.90 -22.52
CA ARG A 107 -31.34 33.08 -22.59
C ARG A 107 -32.53 33.98 -22.90
N THR A 108 -32.96 33.98 -24.16
CA THR A 108 -34.26 34.50 -24.59
C THR A 108 -35.38 33.63 -24.01
N GLY A 109 -36.23 34.18 -23.14
CA GLY A 109 -37.45 33.49 -22.72
C GLY A 109 -38.06 33.94 -21.38
N PHE A 110 -38.92 34.97 -21.47
CA PHE A 110 -40.16 35.22 -20.72
C PHE A 110 -40.21 35.12 -19.16
N MET A 111 -40.63 36.25 -18.57
CA MET A 111 -40.98 36.52 -17.16
C MET A 111 -39.83 36.63 -16.15
N GLY A 112 -39.75 37.81 -15.51
CA GLY A 112 -38.60 38.27 -14.74
C GLY A 112 -38.40 37.58 -13.40
N PHE A 113 -37.24 36.93 -13.25
CA PHE A 113 -36.61 36.61 -11.96
C PHE A 113 -35.08 36.74 -12.10
N SER A 114 -34.53 37.95 -11.89
CA SER A 114 -33.11 38.25 -12.10
C SER A 114 -32.20 37.94 -10.90
N SER A 115 -32.74 37.49 -9.76
CA SER A 115 -31.94 37.22 -8.54
C SER A 115 -31.37 35.79 -8.46
N GLY A 116 -31.98 34.81 -9.13
CA GLY A 116 -31.55 33.40 -9.10
C GLY A 116 -30.32 33.10 -9.97
N VAL A 117 -30.17 33.81 -11.09
CA VAL A 117 -29.06 33.62 -12.04
C VAL A 117 -27.72 34.05 -11.42
N LYS A 118 -27.69 35.17 -10.67
CA LYS A 118 -26.48 35.66 -9.98
C LYS A 118 -25.97 34.66 -8.93
N LYS A 119 -26.88 34.03 -8.15
CA LYS A 119 -26.52 33.01 -7.16
C LYS A 119 -25.98 31.72 -7.80
N ALA A 120 -26.54 31.28 -8.91
CA ALA A 120 -26.05 30.09 -9.62
C ALA A 120 -24.65 30.32 -10.20
N THR A 121 -24.42 31.46 -10.86
CA THR A 121 -23.11 31.86 -11.39
C THR A 121 -22.06 31.96 -10.28
N TYR A 122 -22.42 32.51 -9.13
CA TYR A 122 -21.58 32.56 -7.94
C TYR A 122 -21.14 31.16 -7.46
N VAL A 123 -22.08 30.21 -7.32
CA VAL A 123 -21.78 28.83 -6.89
C VAL A 123 -20.80 28.15 -7.84
N TYR A 124 -20.94 28.37 -9.15
CA TYR A 124 -19.99 27.83 -10.13
C TYR A 124 -18.60 28.44 -10.03
N ARG A 125 -18.48 29.76 -9.83
CA ARG A 125 -17.18 30.43 -9.61
C ARG A 125 -16.49 29.91 -8.35
N LYS A 126 -17.24 29.80 -7.25
CA LYS A 126 -16.73 29.29 -5.97
C LYS A 126 -16.21 27.86 -6.10
N SER A 127 -17.02 26.95 -6.64
CA SER A 127 -16.62 25.55 -6.84
C SER A 127 -15.39 25.42 -7.74
N ALA A 128 -15.33 26.19 -8.84
CA ALA A 128 -14.18 26.14 -9.74
C ALA A 128 -12.89 26.65 -9.07
N LEU A 129 -12.97 27.67 -8.21
CA LEU A 129 -11.80 28.15 -7.45
C LEU A 129 -11.37 27.16 -6.36
N ASP A 130 -12.32 26.56 -5.63
CA ASP A 130 -12.04 25.56 -4.59
C ASP A 130 -11.29 24.34 -5.19
N ASP A 131 -11.72 23.84 -6.36
CA ASP A 131 -11.06 22.73 -7.07
C ASP A 131 -9.60 23.08 -7.44
N ILE A 132 -9.36 24.32 -7.91
CA ILE A 132 -8.01 24.77 -8.32
C ILE A 132 -7.10 24.95 -7.11
N ILE A 133 -7.61 25.49 -6.01
CA ILE A 133 -6.86 25.65 -4.76
C ILE A 133 -6.44 24.27 -4.24
N GLU A 134 -7.36 23.29 -4.20
CA GLU A 134 -7.06 21.93 -3.74
C GLU A 134 -5.99 21.25 -4.60
N ASP A 135 -6.10 21.34 -5.92
CA ASP A 135 -5.12 20.78 -6.85
C ASP A 135 -3.72 21.42 -6.66
N LEU A 136 -3.67 22.75 -6.50
CA LEU A 136 -2.41 23.48 -6.32
C LEU A 136 -1.76 23.20 -4.96
N GLU A 137 -2.54 23.15 -3.88
CA GLU A 137 -2.05 22.81 -2.54
C GLU A 137 -1.59 21.34 -2.43
N THR A 138 -2.29 20.42 -3.10
CA THR A 138 -1.90 19.01 -3.17
C THR A 138 -0.60 18.84 -3.93
N TRP A 139 -0.43 19.53 -5.05
CA TRP A 139 0.83 19.56 -5.76
C TRP A 139 1.97 20.16 -4.91
N GLN A 140 1.74 21.29 -4.23
CA GLN A 140 2.74 21.91 -3.35
C GLN A 140 3.20 20.95 -2.24
N ARG A 141 2.27 20.22 -1.60
CA ARG A 141 2.60 19.22 -0.58
C ARG A 141 3.51 18.10 -1.09
N ARG A 142 3.35 17.69 -2.35
CA ARG A 142 4.20 16.68 -3.01
C ARG A 142 5.53 17.26 -3.50
N PHE A 143 5.55 18.53 -3.86
CA PHE A 143 6.72 19.21 -4.40
C PHE A 143 7.69 19.70 -3.31
N ASP A 144 7.19 20.10 -2.15
CA ASP A 144 7.98 20.68 -1.06
C ASP A 144 9.15 19.79 -0.58
N PRO A 145 9.01 18.45 -0.41
CA PRO A 145 10.15 17.57 -0.10
C PRO A 145 11.26 17.61 -1.15
N THR A 146 10.91 17.46 -2.43
CA THR A 146 11.83 17.55 -3.57
C THR A 146 12.50 18.92 -3.64
N TRP A 147 11.77 19.98 -3.30
CA TRP A 147 12.29 21.34 -3.18
C TRP A 147 13.36 21.47 -2.09
N TYR A 148 13.15 20.91 -0.89
CA TYR A 148 14.16 20.96 0.17
C TYR A 148 15.42 20.14 -0.16
N LEU A 149 15.26 18.99 -0.82
CA LEU A 149 16.40 18.20 -1.34
C LEU A 149 17.17 18.97 -2.41
N SER A 150 16.45 19.68 -3.30
CA SER A 150 17.07 20.56 -4.30
C SER A 150 17.91 21.65 -3.65
N ILE A 151 17.43 22.26 -2.57
CA ILE A 151 18.18 23.28 -1.81
C ILE A 151 19.42 22.69 -1.11
N LYS A 152 19.35 21.44 -0.65
CA LYS A 152 20.50 20.72 -0.05
C LYS A 152 21.65 20.60 -1.05
N ALA A 153 21.34 20.42 -2.35
CA ALA A 153 22.30 20.04 -3.38
C ALA A 153 23.19 21.16 -3.98
N ALA A 154 22.96 22.47 -3.72
CA ALA A 154 23.36 23.47 -4.71
C ALA A 154 24.13 24.75 -4.25
N THR A 155 24.52 25.52 -5.28
CA THR A 155 25.61 26.50 -5.48
C THR A 155 25.36 27.93 -4.92
N PRO A 156 26.38 28.83 -4.88
CA PRO A 156 26.29 30.21 -4.36
C PRO A 156 25.17 31.09 -4.95
N ILE A 157 24.69 30.74 -6.15
CA ILE A 157 23.61 31.43 -6.88
C ILE A 157 22.29 31.42 -6.08
N ILE A 158 22.06 30.39 -5.27
CA ILE A 158 20.85 30.24 -4.44
C ILE A 158 20.86 31.22 -3.28
N ASP A 159 22.02 31.47 -2.69
CA ASP A 159 22.16 32.37 -1.54
C ASP A 159 21.84 33.82 -1.95
N GLU A 160 22.20 34.21 -3.18
CA GLU A 160 21.86 35.52 -3.76
C GLU A 160 20.35 35.67 -4.03
N GLU A 161 19.69 34.63 -4.54
CA GLU A 161 18.25 34.65 -4.86
C GLU A 161 17.36 34.56 -3.61
N LEU A 162 17.72 33.74 -2.61
CA LEU A 162 17.05 33.73 -1.30
C LEU A 162 17.19 35.10 -0.59
N ALA A 163 18.32 35.79 -0.78
CA ALA A 163 18.52 37.15 -0.28
C ALA A 163 17.68 38.19 -1.03
N LYS A 164 17.48 38.05 -2.35
CA LYS A 164 16.57 38.89 -3.16
C LYS A 164 15.10 38.69 -2.76
N ALA A 165 14.68 37.44 -2.55
CA ALA A 165 13.32 37.12 -2.07
C ALA A 165 13.02 37.79 -0.72
N ARG A 166 14.00 37.81 0.20
CA ARG A 166 13.89 38.49 1.50
C ARG A 166 13.68 40.02 1.39
N LYS A 167 14.25 40.67 0.38
CA LYS A 167 14.06 42.11 0.15
C LYS A 167 12.66 42.42 -0.37
N MET A 168 12.07 41.53 -1.19
CA MET A 168 10.71 41.68 -1.70
C MET A 168 9.63 41.39 -0.66
N GLU A 169 9.80 40.37 0.21
CA GLU A 169 8.83 40.08 1.30
C GLU A 169 8.66 41.25 2.27
N ARG A 170 9.73 42.03 2.51
CA ARG A 170 9.67 43.24 3.35
C ARG A 170 8.91 44.41 2.71
N GLY A 171 8.66 44.38 1.40
CA GLY A 171 7.99 45.45 0.67
C GLY A 171 6.46 45.38 0.68
N THR A 172 5.86 44.23 1.02
CA THR A 172 4.44 43.95 0.69
C THR A 172 3.53 43.72 1.89
N ILE A 173 4.02 43.59 3.13
CA ILE A 173 3.15 43.29 4.29
C ILE A 173 3.38 44.29 5.43
N GLY A 174 2.49 45.27 5.52
CA GLY A 174 2.14 45.91 6.77
C GLY A 174 1.13 45.05 7.54
N SER A 175 1.51 44.63 8.75
CA SER A 175 0.62 44.19 9.84
C SER A 175 -0.44 43.11 9.54
N SER A 176 -0.06 41.83 9.62
CA SER A 176 -0.98 40.75 10.04
C SER A 176 -0.23 39.71 10.87
N LYS A 177 -0.78 39.36 12.05
CA LYS A 177 -0.18 38.53 13.12
C LYS A 177 -0.31 37.01 12.89
N PHE A 178 -0.57 36.55 11.67
CA PHE A 178 -0.50 35.13 11.30
C PHE A 178 0.72 34.90 10.42
N THR A 179 1.90 34.73 11.02
CA THR A 179 3.10 34.32 10.29
C THR A 179 3.07 32.82 10.07
N THR A 180 2.43 32.36 8.98
CA THR A 180 2.74 31.04 8.43
C THR A 180 4.18 31.08 7.91
N THR A 181 5.05 30.23 8.46
CA THR A 181 6.44 30.09 8.00
C THR A 181 6.42 29.70 6.52
N SER A 182 6.78 30.61 5.61
CA SER A 182 6.74 30.33 4.17
C SER A 182 7.77 29.24 3.83
N ALA A 183 7.49 28.36 2.86
CA ALA A 183 8.45 27.34 2.39
C ALA A 183 9.81 27.94 1.99
N LEU A 184 9.84 29.22 1.58
CA LEU A 184 11.05 30.00 1.34
C LEU A 184 11.82 30.36 2.62
N SER A 185 11.12 30.68 3.71
CA SER A 185 11.74 30.92 5.02
C SER A 185 12.31 29.64 5.65
N THR A 186 11.61 28.51 5.48
CA THR A 186 12.08 27.16 5.86
C THR A 186 13.29 26.74 5.03
N ALA A 187 13.23 26.90 3.71
CA ALA A 187 14.34 26.69 2.78
C ALA A 187 15.58 27.50 3.15
N ARG A 188 15.39 28.76 3.51
CA ARG A 188 16.47 29.64 3.98
C ARG A 188 17.05 29.18 5.31
N GLY A 189 16.19 28.77 6.25
CA GLY A 189 16.63 28.19 7.53
C GLY A 189 17.51 26.96 7.32
N LEU A 190 17.03 26.03 6.48
CA LEU A 190 17.77 24.84 6.04
C LEU A 190 19.10 25.19 5.36
N ARG A 191 19.11 26.18 4.45
CA ARG A 191 20.32 26.60 3.73
C ARG A 191 21.36 27.23 4.65
N ASN A 192 20.91 28.11 5.55
CA ASN A 192 21.78 28.69 6.57
C ASN A 192 22.36 27.61 7.50
N ALA A 193 21.53 26.64 7.89
CA ALA A 193 21.94 25.50 8.71
C ALA A 193 23.00 24.62 8.02
N LEU A 194 22.92 24.46 6.70
CA LEU A 194 23.87 23.68 5.90
C LEU A 194 25.16 24.45 5.53
N SER A 195 25.19 25.78 5.66
CA SER A 195 26.32 26.63 5.24
C SER A 195 27.50 26.64 6.24
N PRO A 196 28.74 26.33 5.81
CA PRO A 196 29.92 26.32 6.69
C PRO A 196 30.26 27.69 7.29
N GLU A 197 29.92 28.79 6.60
CA GLU A 197 30.23 30.15 7.05
C GLU A 197 29.28 30.65 8.15
N PHE A 198 28.05 30.12 8.18
CA PHE A 198 26.99 30.59 9.07
C PHE A 198 27.22 30.15 10.52
N GLY A 199 27.69 28.92 10.74
CA GLY A 199 28.05 28.39 12.07
C GLY A 199 29.20 29.12 12.76
N ARG A 200 30.01 29.89 12.02
CA ARG A 200 31.06 30.74 12.60
C ARG A 200 30.54 32.10 13.12
N ARG A 201 29.35 32.54 12.70
CA ARG A 201 28.78 33.86 13.04
C ARG A 201 27.80 33.82 14.22
N ILE A 202 27.30 32.65 14.61
CA ILE A 202 26.32 32.49 15.69
C ILE A 202 27.01 32.09 16.99
N SER A 203 26.80 32.88 18.06
CA SER A 203 27.18 32.47 19.41
C SER A 203 26.20 31.42 19.92
N ILE A 204 26.52 30.14 19.70
CA ILE A 204 25.67 29.01 20.11
C ILE A 204 25.90 28.61 21.57
N PHE A 205 27.07 28.91 22.13
CA PHE A 205 27.38 28.57 23.53
C PHE A 205 26.80 29.61 24.48
N LEU A 206 26.00 29.14 25.42
CA LEU A 206 25.34 29.93 26.45
C LEU A 206 26.21 29.99 27.71
N PRO A 207 26.18 31.08 28.49
CA PRO A 207 26.86 31.15 29.77
C PRO A 207 26.27 30.11 30.74
N THR A 208 27.14 29.46 31.52
CA THR A 208 26.75 28.46 32.52
C THR A 208 25.98 29.16 33.65
N GLY A 209 24.67 28.91 33.73
CA GLY A 209 23.79 29.45 34.77
C GLY A 209 23.15 28.32 35.56
N GLN A 210 22.84 28.57 36.84
CA GLN A 210 22.08 27.61 37.64
C GLN A 210 20.66 27.48 37.06
N MET A 211 20.24 26.25 36.77
CA MET A 211 18.90 25.94 36.31
C MET A 211 18.21 25.03 37.33
N GLU A 212 16.92 25.26 37.51
CA GLU A 212 16.03 24.33 38.17
C GLU A 212 15.65 23.26 37.14
N THR A 213 15.88 21.99 37.46
CA THR A 213 15.63 20.85 36.57
C THR A 213 14.55 19.93 37.13
N MET A 214 13.75 19.36 36.24
CA MET A 214 12.74 18.34 36.51
C MET A 214 12.97 17.15 35.58
N ASP A 215 12.99 15.94 36.14
CA ASP A 215 13.13 14.73 35.35
C ASP A 215 11.85 14.43 34.56
N ILE A 216 12.00 14.12 33.27
CA ILE A 216 10.91 13.64 32.43
C ILE A 216 10.86 12.11 32.58
N PRO A 217 9.72 11.51 32.98
CA PRO A 217 9.64 10.07 33.18
C PRO A 217 10.05 9.29 31.93
N TYR A 218 10.94 8.32 32.13
CA TYR A 218 11.45 7.45 31.06
C TYR A 218 12.07 8.20 29.87
N SER A 219 12.68 9.37 30.10
CA SER A 219 13.49 10.07 29.11
C SER A 219 14.86 10.44 29.68
N ILE A 220 15.85 10.54 28.80
CA ILE A 220 17.18 11.05 29.15
C ILE A 220 17.23 12.58 29.16
N ALA A 221 16.30 13.22 28.46
CA ALA A 221 16.14 14.67 28.50
C ALA A 221 15.45 15.10 29.81
N LYS A 222 15.72 16.33 30.23
CA LYS A 222 15.12 16.95 31.41
C LYS A 222 14.37 18.22 31.04
N ALA A 223 13.32 18.56 31.76
CA ALA A 223 12.76 19.90 31.69
C ALA A 223 13.60 20.81 32.60
N ALA A 224 13.96 22.01 32.15
CA ALA A 224 14.69 22.97 32.97
C ALA A 224 14.24 24.40 32.76
N ARG A 225 14.42 25.24 33.78
CA ARG A 225 14.22 26.70 33.69
C ARG A 225 15.33 27.44 34.45
N PRO A 226 15.67 28.68 34.06
CA PRO A 226 16.63 29.49 34.80
C PRO A 226 16.21 29.70 36.27
N SER A 227 17.14 29.45 37.21
CA SER A 227 16.94 29.74 38.63
C SER A 227 16.93 31.25 38.84
N THR A 228 15.75 31.85 38.95
CA THR A 228 15.64 33.30 39.22
C THR A 228 15.79 33.56 40.71
N GLY A 229 16.81 34.32 41.09
CA GLY A 229 16.82 34.95 42.41
C GLY A 229 15.75 36.04 42.45
N HIS A 230 14.66 35.81 43.19
CA HIS A 230 13.65 36.79 43.64
C HIS A 230 12.99 37.74 42.61
N SER A 231 13.19 37.59 41.29
CA SER A 231 12.48 38.39 40.29
C SER A 231 11.26 37.65 39.74
N THR A 232 10.08 38.21 39.99
CA THR A 232 8.74 37.77 39.59
C THR A 232 8.48 37.89 38.07
N GLY A 233 9.31 37.27 37.25
CA GLY A 233 9.12 37.12 35.81
C GLY A 233 8.79 35.68 35.45
N ASN A 234 7.76 35.48 34.63
CA ASN A 234 7.28 34.17 34.14
C ASN A 234 8.43 33.40 33.43
N SER A 235 9.17 32.56 34.15
CA SER A 235 10.33 31.84 33.61
C SER A 235 9.86 30.67 32.75
N THR A 236 10.26 30.67 31.47
CA THR A 236 9.86 29.65 30.49
C THR A 236 10.63 28.34 30.71
N TRP A 237 9.94 27.21 30.60
CA TRP A 237 10.54 25.89 30.61
C TRP A 237 11.20 25.57 29.26
N TYR A 238 12.32 24.87 29.32
CA TYR A 238 13.09 24.36 28.19
C TYR A 238 13.27 22.85 28.35
N ILE A 239 13.55 22.16 27.25
CA ILE A 239 14.06 20.79 27.30
C ILE A 239 15.59 20.86 27.25
N VAL A 240 16.24 20.16 28.17
CA VAL A 240 17.69 20.07 28.27
C VAL A 240 18.10 18.65 27.95
N ASP A 241 18.92 18.52 26.92
CA ASP A 241 19.44 17.23 26.46
C ASP A 241 20.97 17.26 26.57
N SER A 242 21.51 16.41 27.43
CA SER A 242 22.91 16.43 27.86
C SER A 242 23.72 15.34 27.20
N VAL A 243 24.92 15.70 26.77
CA VAL A 243 25.84 14.83 26.04
C VAL A 243 27.20 14.86 26.72
N ILE A 244 27.68 13.68 27.09
CA ILE A 244 28.95 13.51 27.82
C ILE A 244 30.03 13.09 26.83
N CYS A 245 31.17 13.80 26.83
CA CYS A 245 32.31 13.43 26.02
C CYS A 245 33.08 12.26 26.67
N ARG A 246 32.89 11.05 26.13
CA ARG A 246 33.51 9.84 26.69
C ARG A 246 35.05 9.83 26.56
N PRO A 247 35.77 9.19 27.51
CA PRO A 247 37.23 9.05 27.47
C PRO A 247 37.70 8.40 26.16
N GLY A 248 38.71 9.00 25.51
CA GLY A 248 39.27 8.53 24.24
C GLY A 248 38.65 9.16 22.98
N SER A 249 37.63 10.01 23.11
CA SER A 249 37.04 10.76 21.99
C SER A 249 37.84 12.04 21.69
N ASP A 250 37.95 12.42 20.40
CA ASP A 250 38.55 13.72 20.03
C ASP A 250 37.61 14.86 20.42
N MET A 251 37.93 15.54 21.53
CA MET A 251 37.16 16.66 22.08
C MET A 251 36.99 17.81 21.08
N LYS A 252 37.94 18.04 20.17
CA LYS A 252 37.83 19.11 19.16
C LYS A 252 36.82 18.73 18.08
N ALA A 253 36.87 17.48 17.60
CA ALA A 253 35.89 16.96 16.65
C ALA A 253 34.49 16.90 17.27
N PHE A 254 34.38 16.44 18.51
CA PHE A 254 33.11 16.35 19.23
C PHE A 254 32.48 17.72 19.51
N SER A 255 33.27 18.70 19.98
CA SER A 255 32.80 20.08 20.16
C SER A 255 32.38 20.75 18.84
N LYS A 256 33.02 20.37 17.71
CA LYS A 256 32.60 20.79 16.38
C LYS A 256 31.24 20.20 16.01
N ASP A 257 31.03 18.90 16.18
CA ASP A 257 29.75 18.24 15.90
C ASP A 257 28.61 18.83 16.74
N VAL A 258 28.85 19.09 18.04
CA VAL A 258 27.90 19.79 18.93
C VAL A 258 27.55 21.18 18.41
N ARG A 259 28.54 21.97 18.02
CA ARG A 259 28.32 23.31 17.45
C ARG A 259 27.52 23.23 16.16
N ASP A 260 27.87 22.31 15.27
CA ASP A 260 27.25 22.18 13.95
C ASP A 260 25.79 21.72 14.08
N LEU A 261 25.48 20.73 14.93
CA LEU A 261 24.11 20.30 15.20
C LEU A 261 23.29 21.42 15.85
N ALA A 262 23.81 22.06 16.91
CA ALA A 262 23.09 23.13 17.61
C ALA A 262 22.81 24.33 16.70
N THR A 263 23.77 24.69 15.83
CA THR A 263 23.58 25.72 14.81
C THR A 263 22.44 25.34 13.88
N ARG A 264 22.42 24.10 13.39
CA ARG A 264 21.37 23.62 12.49
C ARG A 264 20.02 23.70 13.18
N LEU A 265 19.87 23.06 14.34
CA LEU A 265 18.64 23.04 15.15
C LEU A 265 18.14 24.45 15.54
N SER A 266 19.02 25.46 15.63
CA SER A 266 18.59 26.84 15.91
C SER A 266 17.80 27.50 14.76
N GLN A 267 17.94 27.00 13.54
CA GLN A 267 17.34 27.57 12.33
C GLN A 267 16.13 26.77 11.82
N VAL A 268 15.82 25.64 12.47
CA VAL A 268 14.78 24.70 12.08
C VAL A 268 13.41 25.17 12.55
N ASP A 269 12.39 25.05 11.69
CA ASP A 269 10.98 25.14 12.12
C ASP A 269 10.58 23.80 12.77
N PRO A 270 10.26 23.76 14.08
CA PRO A 270 9.97 22.51 14.76
C PRO A 270 8.81 21.71 14.14
N LEU A 271 7.81 22.38 13.59
CA LEU A 271 6.62 21.73 13.03
C LEU A 271 6.89 21.10 11.66
N VAL A 272 7.86 21.64 10.92
CA VAL A 272 8.25 21.14 9.60
C VAL A 272 9.21 19.98 9.69
N PHE A 273 10.14 19.99 10.65
CA PHE A 273 11.21 19.00 10.73
C PHE A 273 11.05 18.00 11.87
N GLY A 274 10.08 18.17 12.78
CA GLY A 274 9.90 17.28 13.94
C GLY A 274 11.03 17.38 14.98
N LEU A 275 11.85 18.44 14.92
CA LEU A 275 12.99 18.65 15.80
C LEU A 275 12.84 19.95 16.59
N LEU A 276 13.10 19.92 17.90
CA LEU A 276 12.96 21.10 18.73
C LEU A 276 14.01 22.17 18.35
N SER A 277 13.59 23.43 18.34
CA SER A 277 14.48 24.54 18.03
C SER A 277 15.51 24.74 19.15
N CYS A 278 16.79 24.70 18.80
CA CYS A 278 17.88 24.89 19.75
C CYS A 278 18.11 26.37 20.04
N LYS A 279 18.01 26.76 21.32
CA LYS A 279 18.39 28.10 21.81
C LYS A 279 19.91 28.26 21.89
N GLY A 280 20.62 27.19 22.20
CA GLY A 280 22.07 27.16 22.35
C GLY A 280 22.52 25.95 23.18
N VAL A 281 23.81 25.88 23.48
CA VAL A 281 24.46 24.79 24.22
C VAL A 281 25.15 25.36 25.45
N MET A 282 24.97 24.73 26.61
CA MET A 282 25.80 25.04 27.78
C MET A 282 26.95 24.04 27.86
N TYR A 283 28.11 24.53 28.27
CA TYR A 283 29.29 23.73 28.54
C TYR A 283 29.56 23.74 30.05
N SER A 284 29.76 22.55 30.62
CA SER A 284 30.16 22.38 32.01
C SER A 284 31.46 21.60 32.10
N ASP A 285 32.43 22.18 32.83
CA ASP A 285 33.77 21.64 33.07
C ASP A 285 34.01 21.43 34.58
N THR A 286 32.93 21.34 35.37
CA THR A 286 33.00 21.44 36.83
C THR A 286 33.43 20.12 37.47
N ASN A 287 34.72 19.91 37.75
CA ASN A 287 35.30 18.91 38.67
C ASN A 287 34.79 17.43 38.57
N GLN A 288 34.01 17.08 37.55
CA GLN A 288 33.59 15.74 37.19
C GLN A 288 34.61 15.19 36.17
N PRO A 289 34.80 13.86 36.07
CA PRO A 289 35.85 13.28 35.24
C PRO A 289 35.66 13.48 33.72
N GLU A 290 34.47 13.91 33.26
CA GLU A 290 34.11 13.97 31.84
C GLU A 290 33.36 15.29 31.51
N PRO A 291 33.74 16.01 30.43
CA PRO A 291 33.10 17.26 30.07
C PRO A 291 31.70 17.05 29.45
N GLU A 292 30.75 17.91 29.79
CA GLU A 292 29.33 17.80 29.42
C GLU A 292 28.88 19.00 28.57
N PHE A 293 28.14 18.70 27.50
CA PHE A 293 27.46 19.68 26.65
C PHE A 293 25.94 19.48 26.75
N SER A 294 25.21 20.52 27.13
CA SER A 294 23.75 20.46 27.27
C SER A 294 23.05 21.33 26.24
N PHE A 295 22.32 20.71 25.32
CA PHE A 295 21.45 21.40 24.36
C PHE A 295 20.23 21.97 25.07
N VAL A 296 19.99 23.27 24.89
CA VAL A 296 18.81 23.96 25.43
C VAL A 296 17.79 24.12 24.32
N LEU A 297 16.74 23.31 24.35
CA LEU A 297 15.72 23.19 23.32
C LEU A 297 14.43 23.91 23.74
N ARG A 298 13.80 24.64 22.81
CA ARG A 298 12.58 25.40 23.06
C ARG A 298 11.36 24.51 22.95
N ILE A 299 10.46 24.62 23.93
CA ILE A 299 9.13 24.02 23.86
C ILE A 299 8.24 24.91 22.95
N PRO A 300 7.57 24.35 21.92
CA PRO A 300 6.66 25.12 21.08
C PRO A 300 5.48 25.72 21.87
N GLN A 301 4.96 26.87 21.44
CA GLN A 301 3.83 27.52 22.10
C GLN A 301 2.56 26.64 22.03
N GLY A 302 1.84 26.52 23.15
CA GLY A 302 0.60 25.72 23.24
C GLY A 302 0.82 24.21 23.41
N MET A 303 2.06 23.77 23.67
CA MET A 303 2.44 22.36 23.88
C MET A 303 2.99 22.17 25.29
N GLU A 304 2.10 22.12 26.29
CA GLU A 304 2.48 22.10 27.71
C GLU A 304 2.40 20.70 28.36
N ALA A 305 1.61 19.78 27.77
CA ALA A 305 1.51 18.41 28.23
C ALA A 305 2.63 17.56 27.60
N LEU A 306 3.65 17.22 28.40
CA LEU A 306 4.87 16.54 27.98
C LEU A 306 4.94 15.13 28.57
N GLN A 307 5.08 14.12 27.71
CA GLN A 307 5.37 12.74 28.10
C GLN A 307 6.37 12.10 27.14
N SER A 308 7.20 11.17 27.62
CA SER A 308 7.99 10.35 26.70
C SER A 308 7.10 9.33 26.00
N LEU A 309 7.50 8.87 24.81
CA LEU A 309 6.79 7.79 24.13
C LEU A 309 6.79 6.51 24.99
N ARG A 310 7.87 6.23 25.72
CA ARG A 310 7.91 5.11 26.66
C ARG A 310 6.83 5.24 27.74
N GLN A 311 6.64 6.43 28.31
CA GLN A 311 5.60 6.66 29.30
C GLN A 311 4.21 6.33 28.75
N LEU A 312 3.94 6.74 27.50
CA LEU A 312 2.66 6.49 26.83
C LEU A 312 2.42 4.99 26.56
N LEU A 313 3.46 4.26 26.14
CA LEU A 313 3.38 2.81 25.89
C LEU A 313 3.18 2.01 27.18
N LEU A 314 3.70 2.49 28.31
CA LEU A 314 3.54 1.85 29.62
C LEU A 314 2.22 2.22 30.32
N SER A 315 1.57 3.31 29.92
CA SER A 315 0.25 3.69 30.43
C SER A 315 -0.86 2.96 29.67
N SER A 316 -0.95 1.64 29.88
CA SER A 316 -1.83 0.70 29.16
C SER A 316 -3.34 0.96 29.29
N ASP A 317 -3.77 1.87 30.17
CA ASP A 317 -5.19 2.16 30.45
C ASP A 317 -5.82 3.17 29.48
N GLN A 318 -5.05 3.75 28.54
CA GLN A 318 -5.59 4.70 27.56
C GLN A 318 -5.80 4.03 26.20
N ASN A 319 -7.07 3.86 25.80
CA ASN A 319 -7.45 3.46 24.45
C ASN A 319 -7.04 4.55 23.44
N ILE A 320 -5.83 4.46 22.90
CA ILE A 320 -5.36 5.38 21.87
C ILE A 320 -6.01 5.05 20.52
N SER A 321 -6.42 6.08 19.78
CA SER A 321 -6.97 5.89 18.44
C SER A 321 -5.90 5.48 17.43
N LEU A 322 -6.29 4.72 16.40
CA LEU A 322 -5.42 4.36 15.28
C LEU A 322 -4.80 5.61 14.61
N SER A 323 -5.59 6.67 14.45
CA SER A 323 -5.14 7.95 13.90
C SER A 323 -4.02 8.59 14.72
N GLN A 324 -4.06 8.49 16.05
CA GLN A 324 -3.00 8.99 16.91
C GLN A 324 -1.71 8.17 16.76
N LYS A 325 -1.80 6.83 16.69
CA LYS A 325 -0.64 5.95 16.43
C LYS A 325 0.06 6.31 15.12
N PHE A 326 -0.71 6.48 14.04
CA PHE A 326 -0.17 6.90 12.74
C PHE A 326 0.48 8.28 12.79
N ARG A 327 -0.13 9.24 13.50
CA ARG A 327 0.48 10.56 13.69
C ARG A 327 1.83 10.46 14.38
N MET A 328 1.92 9.73 15.50
CA MET A 328 3.18 9.54 16.23
C MET A 328 4.24 8.88 15.36
N ALA A 329 3.89 7.79 14.66
CA ALA A 329 4.77 7.11 13.70
C ALA A 329 5.31 8.06 12.62
N ARG A 330 4.44 8.89 12.05
CA ARG A 330 4.80 9.86 11.01
C ARG A 330 5.72 10.97 11.52
N GLU A 331 5.42 11.55 12.67
CA GLU A 331 6.26 12.61 13.25
C GLU A 331 7.65 12.05 13.64
N LEU A 332 7.72 10.80 14.13
CA LEU A 332 8.98 10.13 14.41
C LEU A 332 9.82 9.91 13.14
N ALA A 333 9.23 9.33 12.09
CA ALA A 333 9.91 9.12 10.81
C ALA A 333 10.41 10.45 10.20
N ARG A 334 9.60 11.52 10.30
CA ARG A 334 9.98 12.87 9.84
C ARG A 334 11.17 13.45 10.61
N SER A 335 11.21 13.24 11.93
CA SER A 335 12.30 13.71 12.78
C SER A 335 13.62 13.06 12.40
N ILE A 336 13.59 11.75 12.14
CA ILE A 336 14.78 10.97 11.75
C ILE A 336 15.27 11.36 10.35
N SER A 337 14.36 11.47 9.38
CA SER A 337 14.69 11.97 8.04
C SER A 337 15.30 13.38 8.08
N SER A 338 14.86 14.23 9.02
CA SER A 338 15.44 15.57 9.20
C SER A 338 16.86 15.52 9.78
N VAL A 339 17.14 14.62 10.73
CA VAL A 339 18.50 14.40 11.25
C VAL A 339 19.44 13.92 10.13
N HIS A 340 18.99 12.97 9.29
CA HIS A 340 19.76 12.47 8.15
C HIS A 340 19.95 13.55 7.07
N THR A 341 18.95 14.39 6.84
CA THR A 341 19.06 15.58 5.96
C THR A 341 20.16 16.54 6.43
N PHE A 342 20.39 16.64 7.74
CA PHE A 342 21.48 17.45 8.32
C PHE A 342 22.86 16.80 8.28
N ASN A 343 23.00 15.60 7.71
CA ASN A 343 24.22 14.81 7.67
C ASN A 343 24.70 14.34 9.05
N PHE A 344 23.74 13.98 9.92
CA PHE A 344 23.99 13.38 11.23
C PHE A 344 23.33 12.00 11.31
N VAL A 345 23.86 11.15 12.19
CA VAL A 345 23.20 9.91 12.63
C VAL A 345 22.86 10.03 14.12
N HIS A 346 21.68 9.55 14.53
CA HIS A 346 21.17 9.73 15.90
C HIS A 346 21.73 8.68 16.88
N LYS A 347 21.80 7.40 16.47
CA LYS A 347 22.37 6.26 17.21
C LYS A 347 21.66 5.81 18.48
N ASN A 348 20.65 6.57 18.93
CA ASN A 348 19.90 6.27 20.15
C ASN A 348 18.38 6.43 19.93
N ILE A 349 17.85 6.00 18.79
CA ILE A 349 16.41 6.06 18.50
C ILE A 349 15.69 4.97 19.29
N ARG A 350 14.91 5.38 20.29
CA ARG A 350 14.13 4.49 21.15
C ARG A 350 12.96 5.26 21.78
N PRO A 351 11.95 4.61 22.39
CA PRO A 351 10.84 5.31 23.03
C PRO A 351 11.23 6.32 24.13
N GLU A 352 12.39 6.16 24.78
CA GLU A 352 12.90 7.15 25.75
C GLU A 352 13.47 8.42 25.10
N SER A 353 13.81 8.34 23.80
CA SER A 353 14.37 9.43 23.00
C SER A 353 13.30 10.22 22.24
N VAL A 354 12.02 9.98 22.51
CA VAL A 354 10.89 10.62 21.83
C VAL A 354 10.00 11.31 22.86
N LEU A 355 9.81 12.62 22.70
CA LEU A 355 8.91 13.42 23.52
C LEU A 355 7.62 13.70 22.76
N CYS A 356 6.51 13.26 23.34
CA CYS A 356 5.16 13.50 22.86
C CYS A 356 4.55 14.70 23.60
N PHE A 357 4.05 15.65 22.82
CA PHE A 357 3.34 16.82 23.31
C PHE A 357 1.88 16.78 22.87
N GLU A 358 0.96 17.11 23.77
CA GLU A 358 -0.45 17.32 23.44
C GLU A 358 -0.81 18.80 23.47
N ASN A 359 -1.50 19.24 22.42
CA ASN A 359 -2.11 20.57 22.38
C ASN A 359 -3.55 20.51 22.93
N VAL A 360 -3.76 21.20 24.06
CA VAL A 360 -5.00 21.20 24.83
C VAL A 360 -6.20 21.76 24.05
N GLU A 361 -5.99 22.70 23.13
CA GLU A 361 -7.05 23.37 22.38
C GLU A 361 -7.48 22.62 21.11
N SER A 362 -6.59 21.81 20.53
CA SER A 362 -6.80 21.18 19.21
C SER A 362 -6.76 19.65 19.21
N SER A 363 -6.52 19.01 20.36
CA SER A 363 -6.32 17.56 20.50
C SER A 363 -5.25 16.99 19.55
N GLN A 364 -4.31 17.84 19.11
CA GLN A 364 -3.20 17.45 18.25
C GLN A 364 -2.04 16.96 19.10
N SER A 365 -1.66 15.70 18.91
CA SER A 365 -0.44 15.11 19.46
C SER A 365 0.73 15.27 18.48
N ARG A 366 1.89 15.70 18.96
CA ARG A 366 3.14 15.86 18.20
C ARG A 366 4.27 15.11 18.89
N ALA A 367 5.14 14.47 18.12
CA ALA A 367 6.32 13.81 18.64
C ALA A 367 7.58 14.54 18.16
N PHE A 368 8.54 14.74 19.05
CA PHE A 368 9.84 15.32 18.74
C PHE A 368 10.95 14.40 19.22
N LEU A 369 11.99 14.27 18.39
CA LEU A 369 13.18 13.50 18.74
C LEU A 369 14.10 14.32 19.65
N VAL A 370 14.57 13.68 20.72
CA VAL A 370 15.59 14.15 21.65
C VAL A 370 16.57 13.01 21.91
N GLY A 371 17.54 13.21 22.79
CA GLY A 371 18.48 12.18 23.18
C GLY A 371 19.66 12.09 22.24
N PHE A 372 20.22 13.25 21.89
CA PHE A 372 21.44 13.38 21.11
C PHE A 372 22.68 13.02 21.95
N ASP A 373 22.64 11.96 22.77
CA ASP A 373 23.74 11.54 23.65
C ASP A 373 24.85 10.79 22.89
N CYS A 374 24.52 10.19 21.74
CA CYS A 374 25.41 9.39 20.92
C CYS A 374 25.58 9.89 19.47
N PHE A 375 24.96 11.02 19.11
CA PHE A 375 24.96 11.53 17.74
C PHE A 375 26.37 11.82 17.20
N ARG A 376 26.53 11.76 15.88
CA ARG A 376 27.75 12.21 15.18
C ARG A 376 27.43 12.70 13.79
N SER A 377 28.31 13.51 13.21
CA SER A 377 28.29 13.76 11.76
C SER A 377 28.47 12.44 11.00
N ALA A 378 27.75 12.25 9.89
CA ALA A 378 27.76 11.03 9.08
C ALA A 378 29.17 10.70 8.52
N ASP A 379 29.98 11.72 8.24
CA ASP A 379 31.37 11.61 7.77
C ASP A 379 32.39 11.41 8.91
N GLY A 380 31.95 11.46 10.17
CA GLY A 380 32.80 11.31 11.35
C GLY A 380 33.23 9.86 11.60
N GLY A 381 34.44 9.67 12.13
CA GLY A 381 34.95 8.35 12.52
C GLY A 381 34.03 7.64 13.55
N THR A 382 33.86 6.33 13.43
CA THR A 382 33.13 5.53 14.42
C THR A 382 34.12 4.93 15.40
N ASN A 383 34.04 5.28 16.69
CA ASN A 383 34.95 4.75 17.71
C ASN A 383 34.78 3.24 17.99
N LEU A 384 33.83 2.56 17.33
CA LEU A 384 33.45 1.14 17.52
C LEU A 384 33.32 0.72 19.00
N LEU A 385 32.93 1.67 19.86
CA LEU A 385 32.60 1.42 21.25
C LEU A 385 31.13 0.99 21.33
N GLY A 386 30.88 -0.21 21.86
CA GLY A 386 29.54 -0.70 22.16
C GLY A 386 29.33 -0.95 23.66
N ASP A 387 28.20 -1.56 24.00
CA ASP A 387 27.83 -1.92 25.37
C ASP A 387 26.98 -3.21 25.36
N MET A 388 26.77 -3.78 26.55
CA MET A 388 25.94 -4.99 26.74
C MET A 388 24.53 -4.66 27.26
N ASP A 389 24.08 -3.41 27.13
CA ASP A 389 22.78 -2.97 27.66
C ASP A 389 21.65 -3.58 26.82
N TRP A 390 21.05 -4.65 27.35
CA TRP A 390 20.05 -5.44 26.62
C TRP A 390 18.85 -4.60 26.19
N ASP A 391 18.41 -3.66 27.04
CA ASP A 391 17.26 -2.78 26.81
C ASP A 391 17.48 -1.81 25.64
N LYS A 392 18.74 -1.43 25.40
CA LYS A 392 19.13 -0.65 24.22
C LYS A 392 19.34 -1.55 23.01
N ASN A 393 19.87 -2.75 23.21
CA ASN A 393 20.15 -3.70 22.14
C ASN A 393 18.90 -4.19 21.41
N VAL A 394 17.71 -4.19 22.04
CA VAL A 394 16.43 -4.45 21.35
C VAL A 394 16.22 -3.52 20.15
N TYR A 395 16.69 -2.27 20.24
CA TYR A 395 16.53 -1.25 19.20
C TYR A 395 17.72 -1.17 18.24
N ARG A 396 18.78 -1.94 18.47
CA ARG A 396 20.02 -1.89 17.67
C ARG A 396 20.10 -3.10 16.75
N HIS A 397 20.52 -2.87 15.51
CA HIS A 397 20.77 -3.93 14.55
C HIS A 397 21.75 -4.98 15.13
N PRO A 398 21.60 -6.29 14.82
CA PRO A 398 22.44 -7.34 15.38
C PRO A 398 23.95 -7.10 15.27
N LEU A 399 24.42 -6.58 14.12
CA LEU A 399 25.84 -6.26 13.87
C LEU A 399 26.38 -5.08 14.70
N ARG A 400 25.49 -4.36 15.39
CA ARG A 400 25.79 -3.19 16.24
C ARG A 400 25.61 -3.47 17.74
N GLN A 401 25.29 -4.70 18.13
CA GLN A 401 25.17 -5.11 19.52
C GLN A 401 26.52 -5.59 20.07
N GLY A 402 26.69 -5.49 21.40
CA GLY A 402 27.86 -5.98 22.12
C GLY A 402 29.00 -4.96 22.27
N ASN A 403 30.02 -5.34 23.04
CA ASN A 403 31.16 -4.46 23.39
C ASN A 403 32.02 -4.04 22.18
N HIS A 404 32.02 -4.85 21.12
CA HIS A 404 32.80 -4.63 19.90
C HIS A 404 31.89 -4.80 18.68
N PRO A 405 31.12 -3.77 18.31
CA PRO A 405 30.30 -3.79 17.10
C PRO A 405 31.10 -4.17 15.86
N ALA A 406 30.55 -5.06 15.04
CA ALA A 406 31.22 -5.62 13.86
C ALA A 406 31.35 -4.60 12.71
N GLU A 407 30.43 -3.65 12.63
CA GLU A 407 30.37 -2.67 11.54
C GLU A 407 30.41 -1.22 12.01
N SER A 408 30.88 -0.32 11.15
CA SER A 408 30.74 1.13 11.35
C SER A 408 29.27 1.54 11.30
N TYR A 409 28.87 2.52 12.13
CA TYR A 409 27.48 2.95 12.20
C TYR A 409 27.08 3.75 10.95
N ARG A 410 26.20 3.24 10.09
CA ARG A 410 25.57 3.97 8.95
C ARG A 410 24.12 4.41 9.23
N ILE A 411 23.54 5.22 8.35
CA ILE A 411 22.15 5.73 8.43
C ILE A 411 21.12 4.61 8.57
N GLN A 412 21.32 3.48 7.89
CA GLN A 412 20.42 2.33 7.91
C GLN A 412 20.22 1.73 9.32
N HIS A 413 21.18 1.91 10.23
CA HIS A 413 21.02 1.50 11.61
C HIS A 413 19.99 2.34 12.36
N ASP A 414 19.87 3.63 12.06
CA ASP A 414 18.79 4.48 12.60
C ASP A 414 17.43 4.05 12.02
N ILE A 415 17.41 3.61 10.75
CA ILE A 415 16.20 3.07 10.09
C ILE A 415 15.75 1.74 10.71
N TYR A 416 16.68 0.86 11.04
CA TYR A 416 16.38 -0.36 11.80
C TYR A 416 15.73 -0.01 13.16
N SER A 417 16.34 0.91 13.92
CA SER A 417 15.79 1.37 15.20
C SER A 417 14.39 2.00 15.06
N LEU A 418 14.15 2.75 13.98
CA LEU A 418 12.82 3.25 13.64
C LEU A 418 11.83 2.10 13.45
N GLY A 419 12.20 1.04 12.71
CA GLY A 419 11.37 -0.15 12.53
C GLY A 419 10.90 -0.76 13.85
N VAL A 420 11.81 -0.90 14.82
CA VAL A 420 11.48 -1.41 16.16
C VAL A 420 10.51 -0.48 16.91
N CYS A 421 10.72 0.85 16.87
CA CYS A 421 9.79 1.80 17.48
C CYS A 421 8.40 1.83 16.79
N LEU A 422 8.36 1.72 15.46
CA LEU A 422 7.11 1.63 14.70
C LEU A 422 6.35 0.35 15.02
N LEU A 423 7.06 -0.76 15.26
CA LEU A 423 6.46 -2.00 15.72
C LEU A 423 5.78 -1.83 17.08
N GLU A 424 6.47 -1.27 18.08
CA GLU A 424 5.89 -0.96 19.41
C GLU A 424 4.68 -0.02 19.31
N LEU A 425 4.76 1.03 18.50
CA LEU A 425 3.64 1.94 18.24
C LEU A 425 2.44 1.22 17.60
N GLY A 426 2.70 0.31 16.67
CA GLY A 426 1.66 -0.41 15.94
C GLY A 426 0.93 -1.43 16.83
N ILE A 427 1.69 -2.24 17.56
CA ILE A 427 1.12 -3.19 18.53
C ILE A 427 0.55 -2.45 19.75
N TRP A 428 1.05 -1.25 20.05
CA TRP A 428 0.76 -0.46 21.25
C TRP A 428 1.10 -1.21 22.53
N ASP A 429 2.32 -1.72 22.56
CA ASP A 429 2.88 -2.49 23.66
C ASP A 429 4.40 -2.25 23.68
N SER A 430 4.97 -2.34 24.86
CA SER A 430 6.36 -1.98 25.13
C SER A 430 7.21 -3.25 25.16
N PHE A 431 8.43 -3.26 24.59
CA PHE A 431 9.41 -4.34 24.78
C PHE A 431 10.14 -4.22 26.12
N VAL A 432 10.34 -2.99 26.60
CA VAL A 432 11.04 -2.68 27.83
C VAL A 432 10.04 -2.12 28.85
N MET A 433 9.99 -2.72 30.04
CA MET A 433 9.28 -2.20 31.20
C MET A 433 10.28 -1.71 32.24
N TYR A 434 9.78 -1.09 33.30
CA TYR A 434 10.62 -0.63 34.41
C TYR A 434 10.04 -1.11 35.73
N THR A 435 10.94 -1.49 36.64
CA THR A 435 10.56 -1.85 38.00
C THR A 435 9.89 -0.66 38.71
N PRO A 436 8.89 -0.89 39.58
CA PRO A 436 8.17 0.17 40.27
C PRO A 436 8.98 0.85 41.40
N ASP A 437 10.23 0.43 41.61
CA ASP A 437 11.12 1.02 42.61
C ASP A 437 11.69 2.37 42.15
N LYS A 438 12.28 3.12 43.09
CA LYS A 438 12.83 4.45 42.80
C LYS A 438 13.98 4.42 41.78
N ALA A 439 14.66 3.29 41.63
CA ALA A 439 15.76 3.13 40.68
C ALA A 439 15.27 2.91 39.24
N ARG A 440 14.01 2.48 39.03
CA ARG A 440 13.41 2.22 37.70
C ARG A 440 14.37 1.44 36.80
N GLN A 441 14.73 0.23 37.20
CA GLN A 441 15.60 -0.62 36.39
C GLN A 441 14.81 -1.22 35.21
N PRO A 442 15.40 -1.28 34.01
CA PRO A 442 14.74 -1.88 32.85
C PRO A 442 14.55 -3.39 33.07
N CYS A 443 13.37 -3.89 32.77
CA CYS A 443 13.03 -5.30 32.77
C CYS A 443 12.28 -5.70 31.49
N ALA A 444 12.37 -6.97 31.10
CA ALA A 444 11.68 -7.50 29.93
C ALA A 444 10.16 -7.37 30.08
N SER A 445 9.49 -6.86 29.05
CA SER A 445 8.03 -6.92 28.99
C SER A 445 7.51 -8.31 28.70
N ARG A 446 6.19 -8.50 28.72
CA ARG A 446 5.56 -9.73 28.24
C ARG A 446 5.93 -10.01 26.79
N VAL A 447 5.85 -8.99 25.93
CA VAL A 447 6.17 -9.12 24.51
C VAL A 447 7.63 -9.53 24.32
N TYR A 448 8.57 -8.92 25.05
CA TYR A 448 9.96 -9.36 24.98
C TYR A 448 10.17 -10.75 25.60
N SER A 449 9.41 -11.12 26.64
CA SER A 449 9.52 -12.46 27.24
C SER A 449 9.05 -13.56 26.28
N ASP A 450 8.07 -13.28 25.42
CA ASP A 450 7.59 -14.21 24.38
C ASP A 450 8.69 -14.58 23.38
N PHE A 451 9.72 -13.73 23.20
CA PHE A 451 10.91 -14.08 22.40
C PHE A 451 11.60 -15.35 22.92
N THR A 452 11.68 -15.55 24.24
CA THR A 452 12.34 -16.73 24.82
C THR A 452 11.58 -18.02 24.49
N THR A 453 10.25 -17.97 24.56
CA THR A 453 9.36 -19.05 24.15
C THR A 453 9.43 -19.29 22.63
N TRP A 454 9.44 -18.23 21.83
CA TRP A 454 9.59 -18.31 20.37
C TRP A 454 10.94 -18.96 19.98
N LEU A 455 12.02 -18.58 20.66
CA LEU A 455 13.37 -19.10 20.43
C LEU A 455 13.47 -20.59 20.76
N GLN A 456 12.79 -21.05 21.82
CA GLN A 456 12.72 -22.47 22.17
C GLN A 456 12.02 -23.29 21.08
N ARG A 457 10.86 -22.83 20.59
CA ARG A 457 10.12 -23.50 19.51
C ARG A 457 10.93 -23.62 18.21
N LYS A 458 11.64 -22.55 17.82
CA LYS A 458 12.49 -22.58 16.61
C LYS A 458 13.69 -23.52 16.74
N ARG A 459 14.26 -23.68 17.94
CA ARG A 459 15.37 -24.62 18.20
C ARG A 459 14.95 -26.09 18.13
N GLU A 460 13.68 -26.41 18.38
CA GLU A 460 13.14 -27.78 18.28
C GLU A 460 12.87 -28.20 16.82
N LEU A 461 12.72 -27.24 15.92
CA LEU A 461 12.51 -27.44 14.48
C LEU A 461 13.81 -27.54 13.66
N GLU A 462 14.96 -27.12 14.21
CA GLU A 462 16.27 -27.15 13.55
C GLU A 462 17.13 -28.33 14.07
N SER A 463 17.56 -29.24 13.19
CA SER A 463 18.48 -30.34 13.57
C SER A 463 19.83 -29.82 14.11
N PRO A 464 20.48 -30.51 15.06
CA PRO A 464 21.66 -29.99 15.76
C PRO A 464 22.91 -30.04 14.87
N GLY A 465 23.15 -28.98 14.11
CA GLY A 465 24.36 -28.74 13.34
C GLY A 465 24.95 -27.37 13.67
N PHE A 466 26.22 -27.38 14.10
CA PHE A 466 27.11 -26.22 14.27
C PHE A 466 27.09 -25.48 15.62
N THR A 467 27.95 -25.93 16.54
CA THR A 467 28.43 -25.14 17.69
C THR A 467 29.74 -24.43 17.35
N ALA A 468 29.76 -23.10 17.42
CA ALA A 468 30.97 -22.32 17.61
C ALA A 468 30.74 -21.31 18.74
N HIS A 469 31.43 -21.52 19.86
CA HIS A 469 31.20 -20.87 21.16
C HIS A 469 31.46 -19.35 21.18
N ASN A 470 31.97 -18.75 20.08
CA ASN A 470 32.21 -17.31 19.95
C ASN A 470 31.07 -16.54 19.24
N ASN A 471 30.04 -17.22 18.74
CA ASN A 471 28.95 -16.61 17.95
C ASN A 471 27.57 -16.64 18.65
N PHE A 472 27.47 -17.09 19.90
CA PHE A 472 26.17 -17.25 20.57
C PHE A 472 25.41 -15.92 20.72
N LEU A 473 26.08 -14.85 21.16
CA LEU A 473 25.43 -13.54 21.34
C LEU A 473 25.00 -12.92 20.01
N ASN A 474 25.82 -13.05 18.96
CA ASN A 474 25.46 -12.61 17.61
C ASN A 474 24.28 -13.43 17.07
N ALA A 475 24.30 -14.75 17.23
CA ALA A 475 23.20 -15.62 16.82
C ALA A 475 21.90 -15.26 17.56
N VAL A 476 21.95 -14.97 18.86
CA VAL A 476 20.78 -14.52 19.63
C VAL A 476 20.28 -13.16 19.14
N ALA A 477 21.17 -12.22 18.81
CA ALA A 477 20.79 -10.92 18.27
C ALA A 477 20.10 -11.03 16.90
N PHE A 478 20.60 -11.87 15.99
CA PHE A 478 19.94 -12.15 14.71
C PHE A 478 18.58 -12.84 14.91
N ARG A 479 18.50 -13.80 15.84
CA ARG A 479 17.21 -14.45 16.19
C ARG A 479 16.21 -13.47 16.82
N LEU A 480 16.67 -12.47 17.58
CA LEU A 480 15.80 -11.41 18.08
C LEU A 480 15.25 -10.56 16.93
N LYS A 481 16.08 -10.24 15.92
CA LYS A 481 15.60 -9.58 14.71
C LYS A 481 14.54 -10.44 13.99
N ASP A 482 14.79 -11.73 13.80
CA ASP A 482 13.83 -12.66 13.18
C ASP A 482 12.50 -12.67 13.93
N TYR A 483 12.55 -12.70 15.26
CA TYR A 483 11.36 -12.60 16.11
C TYR A 483 10.59 -11.27 15.91
N LEU A 484 11.28 -10.14 15.79
CA LEU A 484 10.64 -8.84 15.55
C LEU A 484 9.95 -8.80 14.17
N VAL A 485 10.53 -9.45 13.17
CA VAL A 485 9.94 -9.61 11.82
C VAL A 485 8.68 -10.47 11.90
N ASP A 486 8.76 -11.65 12.50
CA ASP A 486 7.60 -12.54 12.71
C ASP A 486 6.47 -11.81 13.47
N LEU A 487 6.82 -11.08 14.53
CA LEU A 487 5.88 -10.32 15.34
C LEU A 487 5.19 -9.22 14.53
N ALA A 488 5.92 -8.56 13.63
CA ALA A 488 5.38 -7.55 12.73
C ALA A 488 4.40 -8.16 11.73
N GLU A 489 4.77 -9.28 11.09
CA GLU A 489 3.92 -10.00 10.13
C GLU A 489 2.63 -10.53 10.75
N GLU A 490 2.70 -11.04 11.97
CA GLU A 490 1.55 -11.62 12.66
C GLU A 490 0.59 -10.54 13.18
N ARG A 491 1.13 -9.53 13.89
CA ARG A 491 0.31 -8.61 14.71
C ARG A 491 -0.07 -7.32 14.00
N LEU A 492 0.76 -6.80 13.09
CA LEU A 492 0.51 -5.49 12.48
C LEU A 492 -0.59 -5.47 11.41
N PRO A 493 -0.81 -6.49 10.56
CA PRO A 493 -1.88 -6.46 9.55
C PRO A 493 -3.26 -6.19 10.16
N HIS A 494 -3.55 -6.86 11.27
CA HIS A 494 -4.82 -6.73 11.98
C HIS A 494 -4.93 -5.48 12.86
N ARG A 495 -3.79 -4.83 13.20
CA ARG A 495 -3.76 -3.66 14.10
C ARG A 495 -3.58 -2.32 13.39
N MET A 496 -2.80 -2.31 12.31
CA MET A 496 -2.38 -1.10 11.58
C MET A 496 -2.61 -1.21 10.07
N GLY A 497 -2.85 -2.42 9.53
CA GLY A 497 -3.05 -2.67 8.11
C GLY A 497 -1.75 -2.96 7.34
N ASP A 498 -1.90 -3.57 6.17
CA ASP A 498 -0.80 -4.16 5.39
C ASP A 498 0.29 -3.17 4.97
N LEU A 499 -0.09 -1.92 4.66
CA LEU A 499 0.87 -0.89 4.25
C LEU A 499 1.82 -0.51 5.40
N TYR A 500 1.27 -0.35 6.61
CA TYR A 500 2.10 -0.06 7.78
C TYR A 500 3.01 -1.26 8.10
N THR A 501 2.48 -2.47 8.00
CA THR A 501 3.25 -3.71 8.14
C THR A 501 4.42 -3.74 7.17
N LYS A 502 4.18 -3.48 5.88
CA LYS A 502 5.23 -3.45 4.84
C LYS A 502 6.32 -2.43 5.16
N ILE A 503 5.96 -1.24 5.65
CA ILE A 503 6.94 -0.21 6.05
C ILE A 503 7.80 -0.72 7.20
N VAL A 504 7.18 -1.28 8.26
CA VAL A 504 7.91 -1.82 9.41
C VAL A 504 8.86 -2.93 8.99
N LEU A 505 8.39 -3.88 8.17
CA LEU A 505 9.23 -4.98 7.65
C LEU A 505 10.41 -4.44 6.85
N THR A 506 10.17 -3.48 5.95
CA THR A 506 11.22 -2.83 5.16
C THR A 506 12.28 -2.17 6.05
N CYS A 507 11.86 -1.53 7.14
CA CYS A 507 12.80 -0.95 8.10
C CYS A 507 13.61 -2.02 8.85
N LEU A 508 12.96 -3.11 9.27
CA LEU A 508 13.63 -4.20 9.98
C LEU A 508 14.60 -4.99 9.08
N THR A 509 14.35 -5.06 7.77
CA THR A 509 15.16 -5.79 6.79
C THR A 509 16.03 -4.92 5.87
N CYS A 510 16.10 -3.60 6.11
CA CYS A 510 16.85 -2.66 5.27
C CYS A 510 18.36 -2.92 5.13
N LEU A 511 18.91 -3.84 5.95
CA LEU A 511 20.32 -4.23 5.98
C LEU A 511 20.55 -5.69 5.56
N ASP A 512 19.53 -6.41 5.04
CA ASP A 512 19.65 -7.82 4.64
C ASP A 512 20.18 -8.03 3.21
N GLY A 513 20.18 -6.98 2.37
CA GLY A 513 20.74 -7.01 1.02
C GLY A 513 22.15 -6.44 0.95
N ASN A 514 23.00 -6.98 0.07
CA ASN A 514 24.38 -6.52 -0.19
C ASN A 514 24.48 -5.24 -1.04
N ASP A 515 23.39 -4.49 -1.22
CA ASP A 515 23.34 -3.37 -2.16
C ASP A 515 23.45 -2.01 -1.43
N ASP A 516 24.61 -1.36 -1.51
CA ASP A 516 24.86 -0.01 -0.98
C ASP A 516 24.03 1.08 -1.72
N SER A 517 23.22 0.72 -2.72
CA SER A 517 22.31 1.58 -3.49
C SER A 517 20.96 1.88 -2.79
N PHE A 518 20.74 1.29 -1.61
CA PHE A 518 19.49 1.41 -0.84
C PHE A 518 19.21 2.84 -0.31
N GLU A 519 20.25 3.69 -0.21
CA GLU A 519 20.21 5.00 0.44
C GLU A 519 19.34 6.03 -0.33
N ASP A 520 19.41 6.05 -1.66
CA ASP A 520 18.60 6.95 -2.50
C ASP A 520 17.16 6.44 -2.70
N SER A 521 16.96 5.12 -2.68
CA SER A 521 15.64 4.52 -2.93
C SER A 521 14.70 4.63 -1.75
N LEU A 522 15.20 4.64 -0.50
CA LEU A 522 14.38 4.60 0.70
C LEU A 522 13.99 6.01 1.20
N GLU A 523 14.83 7.03 1.07
CA GLU A 523 14.40 8.43 1.34
C GLU A 523 13.33 8.87 0.34
N VAL A 524 13.46 8.47 -0.93
CA VAL A 524 12.44 8.71 -1.98
C VAL A 524 11.20 7.85 -1.75
N ARG A 525 11.31 6.54 -1.44
CA ARG A 525 10.15 5.68 -1.13
C ARG A 525 9.45 6.08 0.16
N LEU A 526 10.16 6.49 1.22
CA LEU A 526 9.51 7.03 2.43
C LEU A 526 8.88 8.41 2.15
N ALA A 527 9.46 9.23 1.27
CA ALA A 527 8.86 10.50 0.83
C ALA A 527 7.75 10.35 -0.23
N GLU A 528 7.63 9.21 -0.92
CA GLU A 528 6.55 8.90 -1.86
C GLU A 528 5.44 8.07 -1.19
N ASP A 529 5.79 7.02 -0.46
CA ASP A 529 4.87 6.07 0.17
C ASP A 529 4.32 6.56 1.50
N ILE A 530 5.03 7.40 2.28
CA ILE A 530 4.43 8.00 3.49
C ILE A 530 3.40 9.05 3.11
N PRO A 531 3.61 9.97 2.14
CA PRO A 531 2.55 10.84 1.63
C PRO A 531 1.42 10.10 0.92
N VAL A 532 1.68 8.98 0.23
CA VAL A 532 0.62 8.14 -0.36
C VAL A 532 -0.18 7.40 0.72
N ALA A 533 0.47 6.86 1.76
CA ALA A 533 -0.19 6.33 2.97
C ALA A 533 -0.94 7.43 3.73
N VAL A 534 -0.37 8.63 3.82
CA VAL A 534 -0.93 9.82 4.48
C VAL A 534 -2.02 10.46 3.65
N GLU A 535 -2.05 10.35 2.32
CA GLU A 535 -3.14 10.81 1.47
C GLU A 535 -4.30 9.82 1.47
N PHE A 536 -4.00 8.52 1.58
CA PHE A 536 -4.97 7.46 1.85
C PHE A 536 -5.61 7.62 3.25
N LEU A 537 -4.88 8.19 4.23
CA LEU A 537 -5.32 8.40 5.61
C LEU A 537 -5.83 9.83 5.92
N GLU A 538 -5.39 10.87 5.21
CA GLU A 538 -5.93 12.24 5.26
C GLU A 538 -7.28 12.32 4.55
N LYS A 539 -7.50 11.53 3.47
CA LYS A 539 -8.85 11.27 2.94
C LYS A 539 -9.80 10.66 3.96
N ARG A 540 -9.26 9.94 4.97
CA ARG A 540 -10.04 9.36 6.08
C ARG A 540 -10.19 10.27 7.31
N THR A 541 -9.39 11.33 7.45
CA THR A 541 -9.38 12.18 8.66
C THR A 541 -9.71 13.66 8.46
N LYS A 542 -9.74 14.19 7.22
CA LYS A 542 -10.15 15.57 6.88
C LYS A 542 -11.62 15.71 6.44
N LEU A 543 -12.53 14.88 6.96
CA LEU A 543 -13.96 15.15 6.85
C LEU A 543 -14.37 16.22 7.88
N LYS A 544 -13.97 17.48 7.63
CA LYS A 544 -14.74 18.65 8.08
C LYS A 544 -15.46 19.26 6.87
N LEU A 545 -16.73 18.83 6.73
CA LEU A 545 -17.92 19.68 6.59
C LEU A 545 -17.88 20.78 5.50
N ALA A 546 -18.13 20.41 4.24
CA ALA A 546 -18.96 21.18 3.27
C ALA A 546 -18.99 20.60 1.83
N PRO A 547 -17.87 20.20 1.18
CA PRO A 547 -17.91 19.81 -0.23
C PRO A 547 -18.33 18.34 -0.44
N CYS A 548 -18.36 17.56 0.63
CA CYS A 548 -18.63 16.12 0.59
C CYS A 548 -20.03 15.77 0.06
N ASN A 549 -21.02 16.65 0.13
CA ASN A 549 -22.37 16.29 -0.31
C ASN A 549 -22.42 15.95 -1.81
N HIS A 550 -21.71 16.70 -2.66
CA HIS A 550 -21.79 16.51 -4.11
C HIS A 550 -20.88 15.38 -4.63
N LEU A 551 -19.68 15.21 -4.03
CA LEU A 551 -18.75 14.13 -4.35
C LEU A 551 -19.18 12.78 -3.75
N LEU A 552 -19.82 12.77 -2.57
CA LEU A 552 -20.46 11.57 -2.02
C LEU A 552 -21.65 11.15 -2.86
N ALA A 553 -22.48 12.11 -3.31
CA ALA A 553 -23.55 11.82 -4.24
C ALA A 553 -23.00 11.27 -5.56
N LYS A 554 -21.89 11.81 -6.08
CA LYS A 554 -21.25 11.36 -7.34
C LYS A 554 -20.50 10.02 -7.19
N SER A 555 -19.90 9.74 -6.04
CA SER A 555 -19.26 8.47 -5.71
C SER A 555 -20.32 7.38 -5.50
N LEU A 556 -21.38 7.63 -4.72
CA LEU A 556 -22.52 6.72 -4.66
C LEU A 556 -23.15 6.57 -6.05
N SER A 557 -23.30 7.66 -6.83
CA SER A 557 -23.77 7.57 -8.21
C SER A 557 -22.87 6.63 -9.02
N LEU A 558 -21.55 6.78 -8.99
CA LEU A 558 -20.60 5.97 -9.74
C LEU A 558 -20.56 4.51 -9.26
N THR A 559 -20.63 4.26 -7.95
CA THR A 559 -20.70 2.90 -7.40
C THR A 559 -22.03 2.23 -7.74
N LEU A 560 -23.16 2.95 -7.63
CA LEU A 560 -24.51 2.52 -8.05
C LEU A 560 -24.65 2.37 -9.58
N TYR A 561 -23.86 3.12 -10.35
CA TYR A 561 -23.84 3.09 -11.82
C TYR A 561 -22.92 1.99 -12.34
N SER A 562 -21.83 1.66 -11.63
CA SER A 562 -20.95 0.53 -11.97
C SER A 562 -21.65 -0.81 -11.79
N THR A 563 -22.60 -0.88 -10.85
CA THR A 563 -23.38 -2.09 -10.62
C THR A 563 -24.65 -2.21 -11.47
N ARG A 564 -25.28 -1.10 -11.87
CA ARG A 564 -26.40 -1.10 -12.84
C ARG A 564 -25.92 -0.90 -14.28
N LYS A 565 -25.48 -1.98 -14.93
CA LYS A 565 -25.21 -1.96 -16.39
C LYS A 565 -26.48 -1.87 -17.27
N THR A 566 -27.70 -1.99 -16.71
CA THR A 566 -28.93 -2.21 -17.51
C THR A 566 -30.20 -1.49 -17.01
N ARG A 567 -30.25 -0.14 -17.01
CA ARG A 567 -31.47 0.66 -17.34
C ARG A 567 -31.24 2.17 -17.22
N SER A 568 -31.96 2.92 -18.06
CA SER A 568 -31.71 4.28 -18.53
C SER A 568 -32.39 5.42 -17.74
N GLU A 569 -32.50 5.36 -16.41
CA GLU A 569 -33.00 6.52 -15.63
C GLU A 569 -32.11 6.83 -14.41
N PRO A 570 -31.60 8.07 -14.28
CA PRO A 570 -30.79 8.47 -13.13
C PRO A 570 -31.67 8.63 -11.88
N LEU A 571 -31.33 7.93 -10.79
CA LEU A 571 -31.98 8.16 -9.49
C LEU A 571 -31.76 9.60 -9.04
N ASN A 572 -32.84 10.29 -8.71
CA ASN A 572 -32.82 11.66 -8.19
C ASN A 572 -32.28 11.68 -6.75
N MET A 573 -30.96 11.72 -6.59
CA MET A 573 -30.22 11.58 -5.32
C MET A 573 -30.18 12.84 -4.44
N PHE A 574 -31.00 13.86 -4.71
CA PHE A 574 -30.97 15.13 -3.97
C PHE A 574 -31.14 14.98 -2.46
N TRP A 575 -31.90 13.98 -1.99
CA TRP A 575 -32.13 13.75 -0.56
C TRP A 575 -30.87 13.26 0.20
N PHE A 576 -29.90 12.63 -0.49
CA PHE A 576 -28.63 12.19 0.11
C PHE A 576 -27.79 13.38 0.58
N LEU A 577 -27.96 14.55 -0.04
CA LEU A 577 -27.33 15.81 0.38
C LEU A 577 -27.88 16.32 1.73
N TYR A 578 -29.08 15.89 2.13
CA TYR A 578 -29.78 16.34 3.34
C TYR A 578 -29.64 15.37 4.53
N LEU A 579 -28.97 14.23 4.36
CA LEU A 579 -28.63 13.34 5.49
C LEU A 579 -27.53 13.97 6.36
N SER A 580 -27.42 13.56 7.63
CA SER A 580 -26.25 13.90 8.44
C SER A 580 -25.00 13.19 7.92
N ASP A 581 -23.82 13.78 8.15
CA ASP A 581 -22.56 13.22 7.66
C ASP A 581 -22.23 11.87 8.30
N GLU A 582 -22.66 11.64 9.55
CA GLU A 582 -22.57 10.33 10.22
C GLU A 582 -23.39 9.25 9.49
N LEU A 583 -24.62 9.57 9.07
CA LEU A 583 -25.46 8.63 8.32
C LEU A 583 -24.89 8.32 6.93
N LYS A 584 -24.28 9.30 6.24
CA LYS A 584 -23.64 9.07 4.92
C LYS A 584 -22.38 8.21 5.04
N LEU A 585 -21.61 8.41 6.10
CA LEU A 585 -20.43 7.59 6.39
C LEU A 585 -20.82 6.15 6.75
N LEU A 586 -21.87 5.95 7.56
CA LEU A 586 -22.41 4.62 7.84
C LEU A 586 -22.87 3.91 6.55
N ILE A 587 -23.50 4.65 5.64
CA ILE A 587 -23.94 4.16 4.33
C ILE A 587 -22.75 3.77 3.45
N LEU A 588 -21.71 4.60 3.38
CA LEU A 588 -20.49 4.29 2.64
C LEU A 588 -19.70 3.14 3.26
N GLU A 589 -19.67 3.04 4.58
CA GLU A 589 -19.09 1.92 5.28
C GLU A 589 -19.86 0.63 4.94
N CYS A 590 -21.19 0.71 4.87
CA CYS A 590 -22.07 -0.38 4.40
C CYS A 590 -21.88 -0.78 2.94
N VAL A 591 -21.51 0.15 2.05
CA VAL A 591 -21.39 -0.08 0.60
C VAL A 591 -19.94 -0.32 0.15
N GLY A 592 -18.94 0.22 0.85
CA GLY A 592 -17.55 0.34 0.41
C GLY A 592 -16.52 -0.47 1.19
N SER A 593 -16.92 -1.28 2.18
CA SER A 593 -15.97 -2.13 2.89
C SER A 593 -15.72 -3.44 2.14
N GLU A 594 -14.47 -3.71 1.80
CA GLU A 594 -13.98 -5.07 1.62
C GLU A 594 -13.72 -5.80 2.95
N SER A 595 -14.19 -5.26 4.09
CA SER A 595 -14.22 -5.97 5.38
C SER A 595 -15.18 -7.18 5.26
N ARG A 596 -14.59 -8.38 5.26
CA ARG A 596 -15.19 -9.62 4.79
C ARG A 596 -15.87 -10.47 5.88
N ASP A 597 -16.39 -9.95 7.00
CA ASP A 597 -16.71 -10.85 8.12
C ASP A 597 -18.17 -11.26 8.39
N ASP A 598 -19.22 -10.55 7.93
CA ASP A 598 -20.62 -11.00 8.05
C ASP A 598 -21.59 -10.26 7.10
N ILE A 599 -22.77 -10.83 6.81
CA ILE A 599 -23.88 -10.15 6.10
C ILE A 599 -24.33 -8.94 6.95
N ARG A 600 -24.22 -7.73 6.39
CA ARG A 600 -24.50 -6.48 7.12
C ARG A 600 -25.98 -6.33 7.44
N ASN A 601 -26.31 -6.22 8.72
CA ASN A 601 -27.68 -6.07 9.18
C ASN A 601 -28.20 -4.64 8.95
N LEU A 602 -29.04 -4.44 7.93
CA LEU A 602 -29.67 -3.15 7.63
C LEU A 602 -30.91 -2.85 8.50
N SER A 603 -31.29 -3.74 9.43
CA SER A 603 -32.48 -3.57 10.29
C SER A 603 -32.36 -2.45 11.31
N SER A 604 -31.14 -2.04 11.65
CA SER A 604 -30.84 -0.90 12.53
C SER A 604 -31.05 0.46 11.83
N THR A 605 -31.24 0.48 10.51
CA THR A 605 -31.47 1.71 9.73
C THR A 605 -32.97 1.99 9.52
N CYS A 606 -33.35 3.25 9.30
CA CYS A 606 -34.74 3.60 9.07
C CYS A 606 -35.26 3.05 7.72
N ARG A 607 -36.58 2.83 7.62
CA ARG A 607 -37.22 2.21 6.44
C ARG A 607 -36.80 2.88 5.12
N LYS A 608 -36.81 4.21 5.04
CA LYS A 608 -36.44 4.95 3.82
C LYS A 608 -34.99 4.72 3.38
N LEU A 609 -34.06 4.60 4.34
CA LEU A 609 -32.65 4.34 4.05
C LEU A 609 -32.43 2.89 3.62
N ARG A 610 -33.09 1.96 4.31
CA ARG A 610 -33.07 0.54 3.96
C ARG A 610 -33.57 0.31 2.54
N ASP A 611 -34.69 0.96 2.17
CA ASP A 611 -35.29 0.83 0.85
C ASP A 611 -34.39 1.38 -0.28
N PHE A 612 -33.49 2.30 0.05
CA PHE A 612 -32.55 2.90 -0.91
C PHE A 612 -31.25 2.10 -1.06
N LEU A 613 -30.71 1.55 0.03
CA LEU A 613 -29.40 0.90 0.04
C LEU A 613 -29.44 -0.57 -0.33
N ALA A 614 -30.56 -1.23 -0.01
CA ALA A 614 -30.72 -2.66 -0.24
C ALA A 614 -30.43 -3.07 -1.69
N PRO A 615 -30.83 -2.33 -2.75
CA PRO A 615 -30.51 -2.68 -4.13
C PRO A 615 -29.02 -2.76 -4.49
N THR A 616 -28.13 -2.29 -3.63
CA THR A 616 -26.70 -2.14 -3.94
C THR A 616 -25.84 -2.90 -2.98
N VAL A 617 -26.17 -2.82 -1.69
CA VAL A 617 -25.50 -3.61 -0.65
C VAL A 617 -25.81 -5.10 -0.84
N LEU A 618 -27.04 -5.44 -1.24
CA LEU A 618 -27.47 -6.83 -1.38
C LEU A 618 -27.19 -7.40 -2.78
N GLU A 619 -26.59 -6.63 -3.68
CA GLU A 619 -26.26 -7.11 -5.03
C GLU A 619 -25.16 -8.18 -5.00
N ASN A 620 -24.18 -8.01 -4.10
CA ASN A 620 -23.08 -8.94 -3.87
C ASN A 620 -23.13 -9.43 -2.43
N ILE A 621 -23.50 -10.69 -2.21
CA ILE A 621 -23.63 -11.26 -0.85
C ILE A 621 -22.56 -12.31 -0.61
N ARG A 622 -22.05 -12.37 0.62
CA ARG A 622 -21.19 -13.45 1.11
C ARG A 622 -21.96 -14.34 2.07
N LEU A 623 -21.90 -15.65 1.84
CA LEU A 623 -22.41 -16.69 2.72
C LEU A 623 -21.22 -17.42 3.37
N ARG A 624 -21.21 -17.50 4.71
CA ARG A 624 -20.29 -18.34 5.48
C ARG A 624 -21.02 -19.56 6.01
N ASN A 625 -20.28 -20.60 6.37
CA ASN A 625 -20.82 -21.80 7.03
C ASN A 625 -21.11 -21.58 8.53
N SER A 626 -21.86 -20.52 8.86
CA SER A 626 -22.32 -20.22 10.23
C SER A 626 -23.82 -19.95 10.24
N GLU A 627 -24.49 -20.30 11.36
CA GLU A 627 -25.96 -20.20 11.47
C GLU A 627 -26.42 -18.75 11.24
N LYS A 628 -25.73 -17.80 11.86
CA LYS A 628 -25.99 -16.36 11.69
C LYS A 628 -25.91 -15.91 10.22
N SER A 629 -24.96 -16.45 9.45
CA SER A 629 -24.81 -16.11 8.03
C SER A 629 -25.94 -16.73 7.20
N GLY A 630 -26.33 -17.96 7.48
CA GLY A 630 -27.45 -18.63 6.82
C GLY A 630 -28.79 -17.93 7.11
N GLU A 631 -29.08 -17.65 8.38
CA GLU A 631 -30.29 -16.92 8.82
C GLU A 631 -30.39 -15.54 8.16
N SER A 632 -29.26 -14.82 8.06
CA SER A 632 -29.22 -13.51 7.42
C SER A 632 -29.58 -13.59 5.93
N LEU A 633 -29.11 -14.63 5.24
CA LEU A 633 -29.44 -14.87 3.84
C LEU A 633 -30.89 -15.31 3.65
N GLN A 634 -31.42 -16.14 4.56
CA GLN A 634 -32.84 -16.50 4.59
C GLN A 634 -33.75 -15.29 4.83
N ALA A 635 -33.35 -14.38 5.72
CA ALA A 635 -34.09 -13.14 5.96
C ALA A 635 -34.15 -12.24 4.72
N ILE A 636 -33.09 -12.25 3.89
CA ILE A 636 -33.08 -11.54 2.60
C ILE A 636 -33.97 -12.27 1.59
N ALA A 637 -33.91 -13.60 1.52
CA ALA A 637 -34.72 -14.41 0.62
C ALA A 637 -36.22 -14.26 0.88
N ASN A 638 -36.61 -14.15 2.16
CA ASN A 638 -37.99 -13.94 2.59
C ASN A 638 -38.39 -12.45 2.66
N GLY A 639 -37.44 -11.57 2.35
CA GLY A 639 -37.59 -10.12 2.48
C GLY A 639 -38.02 -9.43 1.20
N LEU A 640 -38.23 -8.12 1.32
CA LEU A 640 -38.65 -7.25 0.21
C LEU A 640 -37.56 -7.05 -0.87
N TRP A 641 -36.31 -7.41 -0.56
CA TRP A 641 -35.13 -7.09 -1.38
C TRP A 641 -34.49 -8.29 -2.05
N VAL A 642 -35.16 -9.44 -2.05
CA VAL A 642 -34.68 -10.67 -2.67
C VAL A 642 -34.32 -10.51 -4.15
N GLU A 643 -35.01 -9.63 -4.87
CA GLU A 643 -34.76 -9.35 -6.29
C GLU A 643 -33.49 -8.52 -6.55
N CYS A 644 -32.82 -8.03 -5.49
CA CYS A 644 -31.60 -7.23 -5.63
C CYS A 644 -30.34 -8.10 -5.77
N VAL A 645 -30.38 -9.34 -5.31
CA VAL A 645 -29.22 -10.24 -5.25
C VAL A 645 -28.85 -10.73 -6.65
N ARG A 646 -27.59 -10.51 -7.05
CA ARG A 646 -27.05 -10.92 -8.36
C ARG A 646 -25.85 -11.84 -8.27
N HIS A 647 -24.98 -11.61 -7.29
CA HIS A 647 -23.77 -12.41 -7.09
C HIS A 647 -23.72 -12.93 -5.66
N LEU A 648 -23.54 -14.24 -5.51
CA LEU A 648 -23.38 -14.90 -4.22
C LEU A 648 -21.98 -15.52 -4.13
N VAL A 649 -21.27 -15.24 -3.04
CA VAL A 649 -19.96 -15.83 -2.74
C VAL A 649 -20.10 -16.71 -1.49
N TYR A 650 -20.03 -18.02 -1.66
CA TYR A 650 -20.00 -18.97 -0.56
C TYR A 650 -18.56 -19.27 -0.15
N LEU A 651 -18.26 -19.04 1.14
CA LEU A 651 -16.96 -19.28 1.76
C LEU A 651 -17.12 -20.35 2.85
N GLY A 652 -16.70 -21.58 2.55
CA GLY A 652 -16.68 -22.67 3.52
C GLY A 652 -15.36 -22.65 4.31
N ILE A 653 -15.43 -22.54 5.63
CA ILE A 653 -14.25 -22.54 6.51
C ILE A 653 -14.29 -23.83 7.34
N ALA A 654 -13.33 -24.73 7.11
CA ALA A 654 -13.17 -25.93 7.92
C ALA A 654 -12.40 -25.57 9.20
N THR A 655 -13.00 -25.84 10.37
CA THR A 655 -12.38 -25.64 11.69
C THR A 655 -12.76 -26.82 12.59
N VAL A 656 -11.87 -27.26 13.51
CA VAL A 656 -12.27 -28.22 14.56
C VAL A 656 -13.53 -27.68 15.27
N PRO A 657 -14.59 -28.49 15.42
CA PRO A 657 -15.68 -28.12 16.31
C PRO A 657 -15.15 -28.02 17.75
N SER A 658 -15.07 -26.80 18.29
CA SER A 658 -14.91 -26.60 19.74
C SER A 658 -16.18 -27.02 20.47
N GLU A 659 -16.12 -27.32 21.78
CA GLU A 659 -17.30 -27.64 22.60
C GLU A 659 -18.46 -26.63 22.47
N ASP A 660 -18.18 -25.38 22.05
CA ASP A 660 -19.14 -24.31 21.83
C ASP A 660 -19.68 -24.15 20.37
N ASN A 661 -19.25 -24.96 19.39
CA ASN A 661 -19.61 -24.78 17.97
C ASN A 661 -19.99 -26.11 17.29
N LEU A 662 -21.25 -26.53 17.44
CA LEU A 662 -21.72 -27.90 17.15
C LEU A 662 -22.04 -28.22 15.67
N ASP A 663 -22.24 -27.25 14.77
CA ASP A 663 -22.63 -27.53 13.38
C ASP A 663 -21.73 -26.82 12.35
N LEU A 664 -20.90 -27.62 11.67
CA LEU A 664 -20.00 -27.19 10.60
C LEU A 664 -20.73 -26.71 9.35
N PHE A 665 -21.96 -27.19 9.14
CA PHE A 665 -22.79 -26.82 8.02
C PHE A 665 -24.26 -26.69 8.46
N PRO A 666 -24.60 -25.54 9.07
CA PRO A 666 -25.90 -25.35 9.69
C PRO A 666 -27.08 -25.46 8.71
N ASP A 667 -28.25 -25.87 9.21
CA ASP A 667 -29.47 -26.04 8.40
C ASP A 667 -29.85 -24.76 7.65
N SER A 668 -29.59 -23.58 8.24
CA SER A 668 -29.83 -22.29 7.59
C SER A 668 -28.96 -22.07 6.34
N VAL A 669 -27.71 -22.56 6.36
CA VAL A 669 -26.77 -22.52 5.22
C VAL A 669 -27.20 -23.56 4.18
N ASN A 670 -27.58 -24.76 4.62
CA ASN A 670 -28.10 -25.81 3.75
C ASN A 670 -29.35 -25.35 2.97
N ASP A 671 -30.33 -24.75 3.66
CA ASP A 671 -31.54 -24.23 3.02
C ASP A 671 -31.22 -23.11 2.03
N ALA A 672 -30.27 -22.23 2.35
CA ALA A 672 -29.86 -21.16 1.46
C ALA A 672 -29.20 -21.67 0.18
N LEU A 673 -28.25 -22.61 0.28
CA LEU A 673 -27.57 -23.22 -0.86
C LEU A 673 -28.47 -24.17 -1.65
N SER A 674 -29.46 -24.80 -1.01
CA SER A 674 -30.41 -25.71 -1.67
C SER A 674 -31.54 -24.99 -2.41
N ASN A 675 -31.74 -23.69 -2.16
CA ASN A 675 -32.86 -22.92 -2.69
C ASN A 675 -32.45 -21.57 -3.32
N LEU A 676 -31.36 -21.57 -4.10
CA LEU A 676 -30.86 -20.40 -4.84
C LEU A 676 -31.93 -19.78 -5.74
N GLY A 677 -32.88 -20.60 -6.21
CA GLY A 677 -34.07 -20.18 -6.96
C GLY A 677 -34.93 -19.10 -6.29
N ARG A 678 -34.85 -18.93 -4.97
CA ARG A 678 -35.53 -17.83 -4.25
C ARG A 678 -35.01 -16.48 -4.72
N PHE A 679 -33.73 -16.39 -5.11
CA PHE A 679 -33.09 -15.19 -5.63
C PHE A 679 -33.30 -15.07 -7.15
N ARG A 680 -34.43 -14.51 -7.55
CA ARG A 680 -34.87 -14.46 -8.97
C ARG A 680 -33.89 -13.77 -9.93
N ASN A 681 -32.99 -12.92 -9.44
CA ASN A 681 -32.00 -12.20 -10.25
C ASN A 681 -30.57 -12.65 -10.00
N LEU A 682 -30.37 -13.75 -9.27
CA LEU A 682 -29.06 -14.33 -9.05
C LEU A 682 -28.50 -14.87 -10.38
N GLU A 683 -27.35 -14.35 -10.78
CA GLU A 683 -26.67 -14.70 -12.04
C GLU A 683 -25.41 -15.53 -11.77
N GLU A 684 -24.68 -15.21 -10.70
CA GLU A 684 -23.38 -15.82 -10.42
C GLU A 684 -23.26 -16.39 -9.01
N LEU A 685 -22.63 -17.56 -8.91
CA LEU A 685 -22.21 -18.18 -7.67
C LEU A 685 -20.71 -18.44 -7.68
N MET A 686 -20.00 -17.97 -6.66
CA MET A 686 -18.61 -18.30 -6.40
C MET A 686 -18.51 -19.15 -5.14
N ILE A 687 -17.69 -20.19 -5.19
CA ILE A 687 -17.44 -21.10 -4.07
C ILE A 687 -15.94 -21.17 -3.83
N GLU A 688 -15.54 -20.99 -2.57
CA GLU A 688 -14.16 -21.13 -2.10
C GLU A 688 -14.16 -21.82 -0.73
N PHE A 689 -13.29 -22.81 -0.56
CA PHE A 689 -13.07 -23.46 0.74
C PHE A 689 -11.72 -23.05 1.32
N LYS A 690 -11.71 -22.61 2.58
CA LYS A 690 -10.50 -22.22 3.30
C LYS A 690 -10.19 -23.20 4.42
N VAL A 691 -8.93 -23.63 4.44
CA VAL A 691 -8.34 -24.45 5.51
C VAL A 691 -7.49 -23.54 6.40
N ASN A 692 -7.61 -23.68 7.72
CA ASN A 692 -6.88 -22.85 8.68
C ASN A 692 -5.35 -23.05 8.57
N ARG A 693 -4.56 -21.99 8.75
CA ARG A 693 -3.10 -21.91 8.51
C ARG A 693 -2.23 -22.86 9.35
N ARG A 694 -2.81 -23.64 10.28
CA ARG A 694 -2.05 -24.62 11.08
C ARG A 694 -1.62 -25.85 10.28
N TYR A 695 -2.10 -25.99 9.06
CA TYR A 695 -1.72 -27.07 8.15
C TYR A 695 -0.84 -26.56 7.03
N SER A 696 0.42 -27.01 7.04
CA SER A 696 1.21 -27.21 5.83
C SER A 696 0.48 -28.21 4.91
N ASN A 697 0.88 -28.29 3.64
CA ASN A 697 0.30 -29.23 2.69
C ASN A 697 0.35 -30.70 3.14
N ASP A 698 1.20 -31.03 4.13
CA ASP A 698 1.29 -32.33 4.79
C ASP A 698 -0.07 -32.89 5.25
N ALA A 699 -0.98 -32.08 5.82
CA ALA A 699 -2.27 -32.60 6.29
C ALA A 699 -3.34 -32.82 5.20
N LEU A 700 -3.11 -32.32 3.97
CA LEU A 700 -3.92 -32.70 2.81
C LEU A 700 -3.43 -34.01 2.19
N GLU A 701 -2.17 -34.42 2.45
CA GLU A 701 -1.64 -35.73 2.04
C GLU A 701 -2.27 -36.86 2.88
N ASP A 702 -2.71 -36.57 4.10
CA ASP A 702 -3.28 -37.55 5.04
C ASP A 702 -4.80 -37.73 4.95
N LEU A 703 -5.51 -37.02 4.04
CA LEU A 703 -6.95 -37.22 3.85
C LEU A 703 -7.27 -38.70 3.53
N ASP A 704 -6.42 -39.39 2.79
CA ASP A 704 -6.63 -40.80 2.42
C ASP A 704 -6.09 -41.81 3.46
N ASN A 705 -5.51 -41.35 4.57
CA ASN A 705 -4.82 -42.19 5.55
C ASN A 705 -5.68 -42.37 6.82
N GLU A 706 -6.52 -43.42 6.86
CA GLU A 706 -7.45 -43.72 7.97
C GLU A 706 -6.78 -43.95 9.36
N GLN A 707 -5.44 -43.94 9.44
CA GLN A 707 -4.66 -44.32 10.63
C GLN A 707 -3.94 -43.15 11.33
N ASP A 708 -4.13 -41.89 10.88
CA ASP A 708 -3.37 -40.73 11.37
C ASP A 708 -4.14 -39.84 12.40
N PRO A 709 -3.45 -39.17 13.37
CA PRO A 709 -4.08 -38.35 14.42
C PRO A 709 -4.74 -37.04 13.94
N HIS A 710 -4.68 -36.67 12.66
CA HIS A 710 -5.29 -35.47 12.08
C HIS A 710 -6.77 -35.64 11.64
N THR A 711 -7.45 -36.66 12.17
CA THR A 711 -8.73 -37.20 11.67
C THR A 711 -9.94 -36.26 11.80
N GLU A 712 -10.03 -35.42 12.84
CA GLU A 712 -11.25 -34.61 13.08
C GLU A 712 -11.42 -33.39 12.15
N GLU A 713 -10.33 -32.73 11.76
CA GLU A 713 -10.38 -31.55 10.86
C GLU A 713 -10.52 -31.98 9.38
N CYS A 714 -9.89 -33.08 9.00
CA CYS A 714 -10.07 -33.74 7.71
C CYS A 714 -11.51 -34.20 7.52
N GLU A 715 -12.11 -34.81 8.56
CA GLU A 715 -13.52 -35.18 8.56
C GLU A 715 -14.43 -33.94 8.48
N ALA A 716 -14.10 -32.86 9.21
CA ALA A 716 -14.85 -31.61 9.14
C ALA A 716 -14.85 -31.00 7.72
N LEU A 717 -13.70 -31.02 7.03
CA LEU A 717 -13.59 -30.58 5.64
C LEU A 717 -14.40 -31.47 4.69
N ARG A 718 -14.31 -32.80 4.84
CA ARG A 718 -15.08 -33.77 4.03
C ARG A 718 -16.59 -33.55 4.16
N VAL A 719 -17.09 -33.47 5.40
CA VAL A 719 -18.50 -33.21 5.69
C VAL A 719 -18.94 -31.87 5.10
N LEU A 720 -18.12 -30.82 5.24
CA LEU A 720 -18.43 -29.51 4.71
C LEU A 720 -18.50 -29.50 3.17
N LEU A 721 -17.55 -30.13 2.49
CA LEU A 721 -17.55 -30.28 1.03
C LEU A 721 -18.80 -31.05 0.57
N GLU A 722 -19.04 -32.23 1.14
CA GLU A 722 -20.14 -33.11 0.76
C GLU A 722 -21.49 -32.40 0.92
N ARG A 723 -21.78 -31.84 2.10
CA ARG A 723 -23.05 -31.15 2.35
C ARG A 723 -23.23 -29.90 1.48
N SER A 724 -22.14 -29.17 1.19
CA SER A 724 -22.20 -27.98 0.34
C SER A 724 -22.57 -28.32 -1.11
N TYR A 725 -21.92 -29.31 -1.71
CA TYR A 725 -22.18 -29.70 -3.10
C TYR A 725 -23.51 -30.45 -3.27
N ASP A 726 -23.88 -31.28 -2.28
CA ASP A 726 -25.20 -31.90 -2.22
C ASP A 726 -26.32 -30.85 -2.17
N ALA A 727 -26.16 -29.79 -1.36
CA ALA A 727 -27.10 -28.67 -1.35
C ALA A 727 -27.22 -28.01 -2.73
N LEU A 728 -26.12 -27.79 -3.46
CA LEU A 728 -26.18 -27.20 -4.80
C LEU A 728 -26.97 -28.06 -5.78
N GLY A 729 -26.82 -29.39 -5.72
CA GLY A 729 -27.58 -30.33 -6.54
C GLY A 729 -29.09 -30.24 -6.35
N ARG A 730 -29.58 -29.66 -5.25
CA ARG A 730 -31.02 -29.47 -5.00
C ARG A 730 -31.65 -28.29 -5.74
N ASN A 731 -30.88 -27.48 -6.46
CA ASN A 731 -31.39 -26.33 -7.22
C ASN A 731 -32.04 -26.68 -8.58
N MET A 732 -32.34 -27.96 -8.79
CA MET A 732 -32.96 -28.47 -10.00
C MET A 732 -34.40 -27.95 -10.16
N GLY A 733 -34.67 -27.24 -11.26
CA GLY A 733 -36.01 -26.78 -11.64
C GLY A 733 -36.39 -25.37 -11.16
N ALA A 734 -35.53 -24.69 -10.40
CA ALA A 734 -35.67 -23.25 -10.17
C ALA A 734 -35.01 -22.44 -11.31
N LYS A 735 -35.18 -21.11 -11.36
CA LYS A 735 -34.45 -20.29 -12.34
C LYS A 735 -32.93 -20.51 -12.12
N PRO A 736 -32.22 -21.15 -13.06
CA PRO A 736 -30.84 -21.53 -12.84
C PRO A 736 -29.97 -20.29 -12.82
N ILE A 737 -28.95 -20.30 -11.96
CA ILE A 737 -27.84 -19.36 -12.08
C ILE A 737 -27.13 -19.60 -13.41
N LYS A 738 -26.49 -18.56 -13.94
CA LYS A 738 -25.80 -18.64 -15.23
C LYS A 738 -24.34 -19.04 -15.09
N SER A 739 -23.70 -18.59 -14.01
CA SER A 739 -22.25 -18.70 -13.86
C SER A 739 -21.88 -19.35 -12.54
N LEU A 740 -21.01 -20.36 -12.61
CA LEU A 740 -20.42 -21.02 -11.43
C LEU A 740 -18.90 -20.86 -11.45
N TYR A 741 -18.35 -20.35 -10.34
CA TYR A 741 -16.92 -20.18 -10.13
C TYR A 741 -16.45 -21.04 -8.95
N LEU A 742 -15.76 -22.15 -9.24
CA LEU A 742 -15.13 -23.00 -8.24
C LEU A 742 -13.66 -22.57 -8.07
N ARG A 743 -13.36 -21.91 -6.94
CA ARG A 743 -12.05 -21.33 -6.65
C ARG A 743 -11.22 -22.19 -5.70
N ASN A 744 -9.95 -22.41 -6.05
CA ASN A 744 -8.99 -23.19 -5.27
C ASN A 744 -9.56 -24.52 -4.77
N ILE A 745 -10.17 -25.29 -5.68
CA ILE A 745 -10.74 -26.58 -5.32
C ILE A 745 -9.63 -27.48 -4.77
N ILE A 746 -9.96 -28.21 -3.72
CA ILE A 746 -9.09 -29.19 -3.09
C ILE A 746 -9.19 -30.48 -3.91
N ALA A 747 -8.06 -31.09 -4.25
CA ALA A 747 -8.00 -32.29 -5.07
C ALA A 747 -8.39 -33.56 -4.27
N HIS A 748 -9.64 -33.58 -3.81
CA HIS A 748 -10.23 -34.66 -3.04
C HIS A 748 -11.60 -34.99 -3.64
N GLU A 749 -11.90 -36.27 -3.80
CA GLU A 749 -13.18 -36.73 -4.35
C GLU A 749 -14.34 -36.35 -3.41
N VAL A 750 -15.44 -35.86 -3.98
CA VAL A 750 -16.66 -35.55 -3.24
C VAL A 750 -17.79 -36.35 -3.87
N TRP A 751 -18.49 -37.15 -3.06
CA TRP A 751 -19.51 -38.07 -3.53
C TRP A 751 -20.66 -37.33 -4.20
N ALA A 752 -21.04 -36.16 -3.68
CA ALA A 752 -22.04 -35.29 -4.26
C ALA A 752 -21.80 -34.94 -5.74
N TRP A 753 -20.55 -34.96 -6.26
CA TRP A 753 -20.29 -34.72 -7.68
C TRP A 753 -20.73 -35.86 -8.60
N MET A 754 -20.80 -37.08 -8.07
CA MET A 754 -21.29 -38.25 -8.81
C MET A 754 -22.81 -38.34 -8.80
N GLU A 755 -23.46 -37.63 -7.88
CA GLU A 755 -24.89 -37.66 -7.72
C GLU A 755 -25.62 -36.95 -8.86
N LYS A 756 -26.67 -37.61 -9.37
CA LYS A 756 -27.46 -37.13 -10.52
C LYS A 756 -27.97 -35.68 -10.34
N PRO A 757 -28.43 -35.23 -9.15
CA PRO A 757 -28.87 -33.85 -8.95
C PRO A 757 -27.79 -32.81 -9.24
N PHE A 758 -26.57 -32.99 -8.74
CA PHE A 758 -25.46 -32.06 -8.97
C PHE A 758 -25.05 -32.01 -10.45
N ARG A 759 -24.92 -33.18 -11.08
CA ARG A 759 -24.59 -33.30 -12.51
C ARG A 759 -25.62 -32.62 -13.39
N SER A 760 -26.90 -32.79 -13.05
CA SER A 760 -27.99 -32.14 -13.77
C SER A 760 -27.96 -30.62 -13.57
N PHE A 761 -27.56 -30.13 -12.39
CA PHE A 761 -27.38 -28.71 -12.11
C PHE A 761 -26.26 -28.09 -12.96
N LEU A 762 -25.12 -28.78 -13.11
CA LEU A 762 -24.02 -28.33 -13.99
C LEU A 762 -24.48 -28.13 -15.44
N GLY A 763 -25.38 -29.00 -15.93
CA GLY A 763 -25.96 -28.89 -17.27
C GLY A 763 -26.83 -27.66 -17.48
N THR A 764 -27.17 -26.91 -16.43
CA THR A 764 -27.97 -25.67 -16.54
C THR A 764 -27.15 -24.40 -16.71
N LEU A 765 -25.82 -24.49 -16.55
CA LEU A 765 -24.92 -23.34 -16.53
C LEU A 765 -24.56 -22.85 -17.94
N GLU A 766 -24.40 -21.53 -18.09
CA GLU A 766 -23.92 -20.86 -19.31
C GLU A 766 -22.40 -20.55 -19.23
N HIS A 767 -21.87 -20.35 -18.01
CA HIS A 767 -20.46 -20.04 -17.77
C HIS A 767 -19.92 -20.89 -16.61
N PHE A 768 -18.74 -21.49 -16.78
CA PHE A 768 -18.13 -22.33 -15.75
C PHE A 768 -16.64 -22.03 -15.62
N THR A 769 -16.20 -21.74 -14.39
CA THR A 769 -14.79 -21.51 -14.05
C THR A 769 -14.34 -22.48 -12.97
N LEU A 770 -13.22 -23.17 -13.21
CA LEU A 770 -12.59 -24.08 -12.26
C LEU A 770 -11.11 -23.70 -12.08
N THR A 771 -10.69 -23.56 -10.82
CA THR A 771 -9.27 -23.38 -10.47
C THR A 771 -8.85 -24.35 -9.38
N LEU A 772 -7.68 -24.97 -9.54
CA LEU A 772 -7.12 -25.90 -8.55
C LEU A 772 -6.27 -25.15 -7.52
N ARG A 773 -6.21 -25.65 -6.29
CA ARG A 773 -5.31 -25.15 -5.25
C ARG A 773 -3.90 -25.72 -5.50
N GLY A 774 -2.88 -24.85 -5.63
CA GLY A 774 -1.54 -25.28 -6.03
C GLY A 774 -0.38 -24.53 -5.37
N TYR A 775 -0.47 -24.21 -4.07
CA TYR A 775 0.59 -23.46 -3.40
C TYR A 775 1.84 -24.30 -3.04
N ASP A 776 1.72 -25.64 -2.88
CA ASP A 776 2.88 -26.57 -2.81
C ASP A 776 2.64 -27.90 -3.59
N GLY A 777 1.81 -27.84 -4.65
CA GLY A 777 1.49 -28.97 -5.54
C GLY A 777 0.19 -29.73 -5.26
N LEU A 778 -0.13 -30.70 -6.12
CA LEU A 778 -1.27 -31.60 -5.92
C LEU A 778 -0.89 -32.67 -4.87
N PRO A 779 -1.78 -32.98 -3.91
CA PRO A 779 -1.53 -34.06 -2.94
C PRO A 779 -1.38 -35.42 -3.66
N PRO A 780 -0.80 -36.43 -2.99
CA PRO A 780 -0.83 -37.82 -3.47
C PRO A 780 -2.24 -38.21 -3.93
N GLY A 781 -2.37 -38.76 -5.15
CA GLY A 781 -3.67 -39.05 -5.77
C GLY A 781 -4.29 -37.91 -6.59
N GLY A 782 -3.74 -36.69 -6.55
CA GLY A 782 -4.22 -35.56 -7.35
C GLY A 782 -4.20 -35.79 -8.87
N HIS A 783 -3.34 -36.68 -9.37
CA HIS A 783 -3.36 -37.14 -10.77
C HIS A 783 -4.63 -37.92 -11.12
N ALA A 784 -5.06 -38.81 -10.23
CA ALA A 784 -6.33 -39.52 -10.38
C ALA A 784 -7.50 -38.53 -10.33
N PHE A 785 -7.45 -37.55 -9.42
CA PHE A 785 -8.42 -36.48 -9.35
C PHE A 785 -8.52 -35.67 -10.66
N VAL A 786 -7.39 -35.22 -11.22
CA VAL A 786 -7.37 -34.47 -12.49
C VAL A 786 -7.96 -35.28 -13.64
N ASN A 787 -7.63 -36.58 -13.73
CA ASN A 787 -8.21 -37.48 -14.73
C ASN A 787 -9.73 -37.66 -14.56
N SER A 788 -10.22 -37.59 -13.32
CA SER A 788 -11.65 -37.72 -13.01
C SER A 788 -12.43 -36.41 -13.17
N LEU A 789 -11.79 -35.26 -13.44
CA LEU A 789 -12.49 -33.98 -13.67
C LEU A 789 -13.49 -34.06 -14.83
N GLU A 790 -13.20 -34.90 -15.83
CA GLU A 790 -14.16 -35.19 -16.91
C GLU A 790 -15.46 -35.74 -16.35
N ASN A 791 -15.38 -36.78 -15.52
CA ASN A 791 -16.51 -37.49 -14.91
C ASN A 791 -17.23 -36.68 -13.83
N TYR A 792 -16.52 -35.77 -13.14
CA TYR A 792 -17.11 -34.96 -12.08
C TYR A 792 -17.78 -33.70 -12.63
N PHE A 793 -17.21 -33.08 -13.66
CA PHE A 793 -17.64 -31.78 -14.14
C PHE A 793 -17.86 -31.74 -15.65
N PHE A 794 -16.83 -32.01 -16.46
CA PHE A 794 -16.81 -31.57 -17.86
C PHE A 794 -17.85 -32.24 -18.76
N GLU A 795 -18.12 -33.54 -18.58
CA GLU A 795 -19.13 -34.26 -19.37
C GLU A 795 -20.56 -33.74 -19.12
N HIS A 796 -20.77 -33.01 -18.02
CA HIS A 796 -22.07 -32.49 -17.61
C HIS A 796 -22.31 -31.03 -18.02
N LEU A 797 -21.30 -30.32 -18.54
CA LEU A 797 -21.37 -28.90 -18.92
C LEU A 797 -22.02 -28.68 -20.31
N THR A 798 -23.23 -29.20 -20.50
CA THR A 798 -23.88 -29.30 -21.83
C THR A 798 -24.30 -27.96 -22.43
N ASN A 799 -24.63 -26.95 -21.61
CA ASN A 799 -25.08 -25.62 -22.05
C ASN A 799 -24.02 -24.52 -21.93
N VAL A 800 -22.80 -24.88 -21.52
CA VAL A 800 -21.73 -23.89 -21.28
C VAL A 800 -21.26 -23.27 -22.60
N THR A 801 -21.20 -21.94 -22.60
CA THR A 801 -20.71 -21.11 -23.70
C THR A 801 -19.35 -20.47 -23.38
N GLU A 802 -19.02 -20.28 -22.10
CA GLU A 802 -17.68 -19.87 -21.63
C GLU A 802 -17.14 -20.86 -20.60
N PHE A 803 -16.01 -21.48 -20.92
CA PHE A 803 -15.29 -22.38 -20.02
C PHE A 803 -13.92 -21.82 -19.68
N ARG A 804 -13.64 -21.71 -18.38
CA ARG A 804 -12.33 -21.34 -17.86
C ARG A 804 -11.78 -22.42 -16.95
N PHE A 805 -10.56 -22.86 -17.24
CA PHE A 805 -9.80 -23.75 -16.36
C PHE A 805 -8.43 -23.15 -16.07
N SER A 806 -8.00 -23.18 -14.81
CA SER A 806 -6.62 -22.87 -14.46
C SER A 806 -6.06 -23.82 -13.40
N ALA A 807 -4.84 -24.32 -13.59
CA ALA A 807 -4.21 -25.15 -12.56
C ALA A 807 -3.89 -24.38 -11.27
N ILE A 808 -3.76 -23.05 -11.33
CA ILE A 808 -3.55 -22.17 -10.16
C ILE A 808 -4.31 -20.85 -10.30
N GLU A 809 -4.72 -20.22 -9.19
CA GLU A 809 -5.51 -18.97 -9.21
C GLU A 809 -4.65 -17.71 -9.49
N LYS A 810 -3.43 -17.62 -8.93
CA LYS A 810 -2.49 -16.50 -9.11
C LYS A 810 -1.04 -16.96 -8.97
N MET A 811 -0.13 -16.40 -9.79
CA MET A 811 1.30 -16.54 -9.56
C MET A 811 1.72 -15.87 -8.24
N PRO A 812 2.67 -16.46 -7.48
CA PRO A 812 3.33 -15.79 -6.37
C PRO A 812 3.98 -14.48 -6.84
N ALA A 813 4.05 -13.48 -5.97
CA ALA A 813 4.60 -12.15 -6.29
C ALA A 813 6.10 -12.17 -6.64
N SER A 814 6.77 -13.30 -6.46
CA SER A 814 8.20 -13.53 -6.69
C SER A 814 8.53 -13.96 -8.13
N GLY A 815 7.59 -13.80 -9.07
CA GLY A 815 7.83 -13.93 -10.51
C GLY A 815 7.80 -15.37 -11.03
N PRO A 816 7.83 -15.54 -12.37
CA PRO A 816 7.77 -16.84 -13.04
C PRO A 816 9.00 -17.74 -12.79
N ASP A 817 10.05 -17.24 -12.16
CA ASP A 817 11.28 -17.98 -11.83
C ASP A 817 11.32 -18.47 -10.37
N SER A 818 10.24 -18.28 -9.60
CA SER A 818 10.18 -18.83 -8.25
C SER A 818 10.12 -20.35 -8.30
N HIS A 819 11.16 -20.99 -7.80
CA HIS A 819 11.35 -22.44 -7.61
C HIS A 819 10.30 -23.14 -6.72
N LEU A 820 9.11 -22.56 -6.55
CA LEU A 820 7.98 -23.06 -5.75
C LEU A 820 6.88 -23.68 -6.62
N PHE A 821 7.13 -23.99 -7.90
CA PHE A 821 6.24 -24.83 -8.70
C PHE A 821 6.39 -26.30 -8.27
N LEU A 822 6.00 -26.63 -7.03
CA LEU A 822 6.08 -28.00 -6.53
C LEU A 822 4.95 -28.89 -7.06
N ASN A 823 5.31 -30.13 -7.36
CA ASN A 823 4.47 -31.34 -7.43
C ASN A 823 3.26 -31.32 -8.40
N LEU A 824 3.51 -31.04 -9.68
CA LEU A 824 2.76 -31.71 -10.76
C LEU A 824 3.56 -32.93 -11.22
N THR A 825 3.66 -33.92 -10.34
CA THR A 825 4.38 -35.17 -10.59
C THR A 825 3.67 -35.93 -11.72
N PHE A 826 4.09 -35.75 -12.98
CA PHE A 826 3.52 -36.33 -14.20
C PHE A 826 2.37 -35.52 -14.83
N PHE A 827 2.69 -34.78 -15.90
CA PHE A 827 2.12 -34.87 -17.27
C PHE A 827 0.62 -35.15 -17.47
N THR A 828 -0.24 -34.98 -16.48
CA THR A 828 -1.63 -35.42 -16.57
C THR A 828 -2.35 -34.43 -17.46
N PRO A 829 -2.68 -34.82 -18.71
CA PRO A 829 -3.32 -33.91 -19.63
C PRO A 829 -4.71 -33.60 -19.06
N LEU A 830 -5.12 -32.34 -19.13
CA LEU A 830 -6.49 -31.98 -18.80
C LEU A 830 -7.45 -32.84 -19.67
N PRO A 831 -8.38 -33.61 -19.08
CA PRO A 831 -9.20 -34.57 -19.81
C PRO A 831 -10.34 -33.84 -20.54
N LEU A 832 -9.97 -33.09 -21.59
CA LEU A 832 -10.91 -32.40 -22.46
C LEU A 832 -11.34 -33.31 -23.61
N ASN A 833 -12.47 -33.98 -23.42
CA ASN A 833 -13.06 -34.83 -24.45
C ASN A 833 -13.71 -33.98 -25.56
N PRO A 834 -13.43 -34.26 -26.85
CA PRO A 834 -13.94 -33.52 -28.00
C PRO A 834 -15.46 -33.27 -28.06
N ASP A 835 -16.26 -34.14 -27.44
CA ASP A 835 -17.73 -34.09 -27.46
C ASP A 835 -18.34 -33.26 -26.31
N ASN A 836 -17.53 -32.87 -25.32
CA ASN A 836 -17.98 -32.08 -24.16
C ASN A 836 -18.20 -30.61 -24.55
N MET A 837 -19.16 -29.94 -23.89
CA MET A 837 -19.44 -28.50 -24.06
C MET A 837 -19.78 -28.09 -25.52
N PRO A 838 -20.79 -28.71 -26.16
CA PRO A 838 -21.08 -28.54 -27.59
C PRO A 838 -21.45 -27.11 -28.01
N LEU A 839 -21.77 -26.21 -27.07
CA LEU A 839 -22.12 -24.81 -27.30
C LEU A 839 -20.98 -23.83 -27.00
N LEU A 840 -19.77 -24.33 -26.75
CA LEU A 840 -18.63 -23.52 -26.31
C LEU A 840 -18.23 -22.46 -27.35
N ARG A 841 -18.19 -21.20 -26.92
CA ARG A 841 -17.79 -20.02 -27.69
C ARG A 841 -16.47 -19.44 -27.19
N ILE A 842 -16.26 -19.43 -25.88
CA ILE A 842 -15.07 -18.85 -25.25
C ILE A 842 -14.35 -19.92 -24.43
N LEU A 843 -13.08 -20.17 -24.76
CA LEU A 843 -12.21 -21.12 -24.05
C LEU A 843 -11.02 -20.39 -23.43
N LYS A 844 -10.88 -20.48 -22.11
CA LYS A 844 -9.77 -19.87 -21.37
C LYS A 844 -9.03 -20.92 -20.56
N LEU A 845 -7.80 -21.22 -20.94
CA LEU A 845 -6.97 -22.23 -20.27
C LEU A 845 -5.73 -21.55 -19.68
N GLY A 846 -5.53 -21.76 -18.38
CA GLY A 846 -4.46 -21.14 -17.60
C GLY A 846 -3.53 -22.17 -16.97
N HIS A 847 -2.23 -21.91 -16.99
CA HIS A 847 -1.24 -22.68 -16.22
C HIS A 847 -1.27 -24.19 -16.47
N ILE A 848 -1.43 -24.61 -17.73
CA ILE A 848 -1.39 -26.03 -18.13
C ILE A 848 -0.33 -26.29 -19.22
N ALA A 849 0.13 -27.54 -19.29
CA ALA A 849 0.91 -28.02 -20.42
C ALA A 849 -0.01 -28.25 -21.65
N ILE A 850 0.38 -27.71 -22.80
CA ILE A 850 -0.30 -28.01 -24.06
C ILE A 850 -0.03 -29.45 -24.51
N ASN A 851 -1.02 -30.06 -25.17
CA ASN A 851 -0.94 -31.43 -25.68
C ASN A 851 -1.95 -31.65 -26.82
N SER A 852 -1.92 -32.85 -27.39
CA SER A 852 -2.82 -33.25 -28.48
C SER A 852 -4.30 -33.27 -28.08
N THR A 853 -4.63 -33.58 -26.82
CA THR A 853 -6.01 -33.60 -26.31
C THR A 853 -6.62 -32.20 -26.37
N VAL A 854 -5.89 -31.19 -25.89
CA VAL A 854 -6.31 -29.78 -25.95
C VAL A 854 -6.45 -29.29 -27.39
N ALA A 855 -5.49 -29.62 -28.27
CA ALA A 855 -5.57 -29.25 -29.69
C ALA A 855 -6.78 -29.91 -30.38
N ASN A 856 -7.04 -31.18 -30.09
CA ASN A 856 -8.18 -31.91 -30.61
C ASN A 856 -9.51 -31.33 -30.13
N PHE A 857 -9.59 -30.93 -28.87
CA PHE A 857 -10.76 -30.29 -28.29
C PHE A 857 -11.07 -28.94 -28.96
N ILE A 858 -10.07 -28.08 -29.16
CA ILE A 858 -10.24 -26.82 -29.91
C ILE A 858 -10.76 -27.11 -31.33
N ARG A 859 -10.18 -28.13 -31.99
CA ARG A 859 -10.54 -28.50 -33.35
C ARG A 859 -11.94 -29.10 -33.49
N SER A 860 -12.45 -29.81 -32.48
CA SER A 860 -13.83 -30.32 -32.49
C SER A 860 -14.85 -29.19 -32.36
N HIS A 861 -14.51 -28.11 -31.65
CA HIS A 861 -15.35 -26.93 -31.44
C HIS A 861 -15.17 -25.85 -32.51
N ARG A 862 -14.59 -26.18 -33.66
CA ARG A 862 -14.24 -25.23 -34.72
C ARG A 862 -15.41 -24.38 -35.24
N ASN A 863 -16.64 -24.90 -35.17
CA ASN A 863 -17.83 -24.21 -35.66
C ASN A 863 -18.44 -23.23 -34.66
N THR A 864 -18.10 -23.35 -33.37
CA THR A 864 -18.72 -22.59 -32.27
C THR A 864 -17.77 -21.62 -31.60
N LEU A 865 -16.47 -21.94 -31.53
CA LEU A 865 -15.46 -21.09 -30.88
C LEU A 865 -15.32 -19.72 -31.56
N GLU A 866 -15.35 -18.69 -30.73
CA GLU A 866 -15.15 -17.27 -31.04
C GLU A 866 -13.86 -16.76 -30.41
N GLU A 867 -13.53 -17.19 -29.19
CA GLU A 867 -12.35 -16.74 -28.45
C GLU A 867 -11.61 -17.91 -27.81
N VAL A 868 -10.28 -17.95 -27.97
CA VAL A 868 -9.39 -18.90 -27.28
C VAL A 868 -8.24 -18.15 -26.63
N HIS A 869 -8.06 -18.34 -25.32
CA HIS A 869 -6.98 -17.73 -24.55
C HIS A 869 -6.18 -18.80 -23.80
N LEU A 870 -4.86 -18.80 -24.00
CA LEU A 870 -3.90 -19.64 -23.30
C LEU A 870 -3.05 -18.74 -22.41
N GLU A 871 -3.28 -18.77 -21.10
CA GLU A 871 -2.63 -17.92 -20.10
C GLU A 871 -1.55 -18.70 -19.35
N HIS A 872 -0.28 -18.33 -19.45
CA HIS A 872 0.84 -19.01 -18.79
C HIS A 872 0.91 -20.52 -19.07
N CYS A 873 0.53 -20.95 -20.28
CA CYS A 873 0.68 -22.34 -20.74
C CYS A 873 2.10 -22.59 -21.28
N TRP A 874 2.55 -23.85 -21.26
CA TRP A 874 3.87 -24.24 -21.76
C TRP A 874 3.85 -25.55 -22.56
N SER A 875 4.90 -25.77 -23.36
CA SER A 875 5.19 -27.05 -24.01
C SER A 875 6.26 -27.80 -23.23
N ASP A 876 6.21 -29.13 -23.21
CA ASP A 876 7.23 -29.95 -22.55
C ASP A 876 8.07 -30.75 -23.58
N PRO A 877 9.39 -30.47 -23.68
CA PRO A 877 10.29 -31.14 -24.62
C PRO A 877 10.81 -32.51 -24.12
N MET A 878 10.64 -32.82 -22.83
CA MET A 878 11.08 -34.05 -22.16
C MET A 878 9.96 -35.11 -22.06
N ALA A 879 8.70 -34.74 -22.33
CA ALA A 879 7.56 -35.66 -22.37
C ALA A 879 7.77 -36.85 -23.34
N TYR A 880 7.24 -38.02 -22.98
CA TYR A 880 7.25 -39.24 -23.81
C TYR A 880 6.76 -39.01 -25.25
N HIS A 881 5.90 -38.01 -25.45
CA HIS A 881 5.46 -37.53 -26.75
C HIS A 881 5.75 -36.03 -26.86
N ARG A 882 6.99 -35.65 -27.21
CA ARG A 882 7.37 -34.26 -27.51
C ARG A 882 6.24 -33.55 -28.27
N PHE A 883 5.69 -32.49 -27.68
CA PHE A 883 4.56 -31.76 -28.28
C PHE A 883 4.86 -30.25 -28.41
N PRO A 884 5.73 -29.85 -29.36
CA PRO A 884 6.09 -28.45 -29.59
C PRO A 884 4.89 -27.57 -29.92
N TRP A 885 5.01 -26.27 -29.66
CA TRP A 885 3.99 -25.28 -30.00
C TRP A 885 3.62 -25.28 -31.48
N GLY A 886 4.58 -25.43 -32.39
CA GLY A 886 4.33 -25.54 -33.82
C GLY A 886 3.47 -26.75 -34.20
N VAL A 887 3.63 -27.88 -33.51
CA VAL A 887 2.76 -29.06 -33.72
C VAL A 887 1.36 -28.79 -33.18
N PHE A 888 1.25 -28.19 -31.99
CA PHE A 888 -0.02 -27.80 -31.39
C PHE A 888 -0.82 -26.84 -32.29
N PHE A 889 -0.20 -25.75 -32.75
CA PHE A 889 -0.85 -24.81 -33.68
C PHE A 889 -1.13 -25.46 -35.04
N GLY A 890 -0.20 -26.26 -35.56
CA GLY A 890 -0.37 -26.99 -36.80
C GLY A 890 -1.55 -27.97 -36.78
N ASP A 891 -1.82 -28.61 -35.64
CA ASP A 891 -2.98 -29.47 -35.45
C ASP A 891 -4.29 -28.67 -35.39
N ILE A 892 -4.30 -27.53 -34.71
CA ILE A 892 -5.46 -26.61 -34.69
C ILE A 892 -5.74 -26.10 -36.11
N ASN A 893 -4.71 -25.70 -36.86
CA ASN A 893 -4.79 -25.21 -38.25
C ASN A 893 -5.40 -26.19 -39.25
N LYS A 894 -5.55 -27.48 -38.89
CA LYS A 894 -6.27 -28.47 -39.72
C LYS A 894 -7.79 -28.26 -39.70
N GLY A 895 -8.31 -27.48 -38.75
CA GLY A 895 -9.72 -27.08 -38.69
C GLY A 895 -9.99 -25.78 -39.45
N ASP A 896 -11.22 -25.60 -39.91
CA ASP A 896 -11.72 -24.32 -40.39
C ASP A 896 -12.60 -23.68 -39.31
N TYR A 897 -12.28 -22.45 -38.92
CA TYR A 897 -12.90 -21.73 -37.81
C TYR A 897 -13.62 -20.49 -38.36
N PRO A 898 -14.91 -20.58 -38.74
CA PRO A 898 -15.63 -19.46 -39.34
C PRO A 898 -16.00 -18.35 -38.35
N ARG A 899 -15.95 -18.62 -37.04
CA ARG A 899 -16.38 -17.67 -35.98
C ARG A 899 -15.25 -17.18 -35.08
N LEU A 900 -14.06 -17.76 -35.17
CA LEU A 900 -12.94 -17.43 -34.29
C LEU A 900 -12.42 -16.03 -34.61
N THR A 901 -12.64 -15.07 -33.72
CA THR A 901 -12.21 -13.68 -33.83
C THR A 901 -11.00 -13.37 -32.96
N GLU A 902 -10.78 -14.14 -31.88
CA GLU A 902 -9.64 -13.95 -31.00
C GLU A 902 -8.93 -15.27 -30.67
N PHE A 903 -7.61 -15.29 -30.84
CA PHE A 903 -6.73 -16.35 -30.36
C PHE A 903 -5.51 -15.72 -29.71
N SER A 904 -5.31 -15.98 -28.42
CA SER A 904 -4.23 -15.34 -27.65
C SER A 904 -3.44 -16.35 -26.82
N VAL A 905 -2.13 -16.11 -26.76
CA VAL A 905 -1.20 -16.79 -25.86
C VAL A 905 -0.53 -15.69 -25.04
N LEU A 906 -0.65 -15.80 -23.72
CA LEU A 906 -0.13 -14.86 -22.74
C LEU A 906 0.86 -15.57 -21.80
N PRO A 907 1.88 -14.87 -21.29
CA PRO A 907 2.24 -13.47 -21.56
C PRO A 907 2.83 -13.26 -22.97
N LYS A 908 2.65 -12.06 -23.55
CA LYS A 908 3.21 -11.71 -24.87
C LYS A 908 4.72 -11.49 -24.84
N GLN A 909 5.22 -10.98 -23.71
CA GLN A 909 6.62 -10.73 -23.40
C GLN A 909 6.81 -11.08 -21.92
N THR A 910 7.86 -11.83 -21.61
CA THR A 910 8.26 -12.13 -20.23
C THR A 910 9.49 -11.32 -19.89
N ASP A 911 9.58 -10.80 -18.66
CA ASP A 911 10.85 -10.33 -18.11
C ASP A 911 11.85 -11.50 -18.18
N LEU A 912 12.97 -11.28 -18.86
CA LEU A 912 14.04 -12.27 -18.99
C LEU A 912 15.08 -12.00 -17.91
N PRO A 913 15.57 -13.04 -17.20
CA PRO A 913 16.71 -12.88 -16.30
C PRO A 913 17.94 -12.33 -17.04
N ASP A 914 18.76 -11.54 -16.36
CA ASP A 914 19.94 -10.86 -16.94
C ASP A 914 20.92 -11.82 -17.65
N ASP A 915 20.95 -13.09 -17.23
CA ASP A 915 21.79 -14.13 -17.82
C ASP A 915 21.39 -14.53 -19.25
N PHE A 916 20.19 -14.13 -19.71
CA PHE A 916 19.66 -14.42 -21.04
C PHE A 916 19.65 -13.19 -21.97
N ARG A 917 20.62 -12.27 -21.82
CA ARG A 917 20.82 -11.10 -22.70
C ARG A 917 20.78 -11.41 -24.19
N MET A 918 21.31 -12.55 -24.63
CA MET A 918 21.27 -12.95 -26.05
C MET A 918 19.85 -13.15 -26.59
N LEU A 919 18.93 -13.65 -25.77
CA LEU A 919 17.51 -13.81 -26.13
C LEU A 919 16.80 -12.45 -26.16
N ALA A 920 17.10 -11.58 -25.19
CA ALA A 920 16.60 -10.21 -25.17
C ALA A 920 17.04 -9.41 -26.41
N GLU A 921 18.33 -9.46 -26.78
CA GLU A 921 18.88 -8.82 -27.98
C GLU A 921 18.23 -9.36 -29.27
N ARG A 922 17.88 -10.64 -29.34
CA ARG A 922 17.18 -11.22 -30.50
C ARG A 922 15.70 -10.84 -30.58
N LEU A 923 15.01 -10.74 -29.44
CA LEU A 923 13.64 -10.22 -29.39
C LEU A 923 13.58 -8.74 -29.78
N GLU A 924 14.59 -7.94 -29.43
CA GLU A 924 14.74 -6.56 -29.91
C GLU A 924 14.96 -6.49 -31.43
N GLN A 925 15.68 -7.46 -32.01
CA GLN A 925 15.92 -7.55 -33.45
C GLN A 925 14.70 -8.06 -34.26
N SER A 926 13.73 -8.70 -33.61
CA SER A 926 12.54 -9.25 -34.26
C SER A 926 11.29 -9.06 -33.38
N PRO A 927 10.86 -7.81 -33.16
CA PRO A 927 9.76 -7.47 -32.23
C PRO A 927 8.40 -8.03 -32.67
N GLU A 928 8.26 -8.44 -33.92
CA GLU A 928 7.08 -9.11 -34.45
C GLU A 928 6.96 -10.58 -34.02
N ARG A 929 8.07 -11.21 -33.60
CA ARG A 929 8.08 -12.61 -33.17
C ARG A 929 7.83 -12.72 -31.67
N ARG A 930 7.08 -13.75 -31.28
CA ARG A 930 6.78 -14.09 -29.89
C ARG A 930 7.65 -15.24 -29.42
N LEU A 931 7.91 -15.25 -28.12
CA LEU A 931 8.50 -16.38 -27.43
C LEU A 931 7.39 -17.25 -26.86
N PHE A 932 7.40 -18.54 -27.20
CA PHE A 932 6.49 -19.53 -26.62
C PHE A 932 7.25 -20.34 -25.56
N ALA A 933 6.66 -20.49 -24.37
CA ALA A 933 7.34 -21.10 -23.24
C ALA A 933 7.44 -22.62 -23.38
N TYR A 934 8.65 -23.13 -23.22
CA TYR A 934 8.99 -24.53 -23.00
C TYR A 934 9.43 -24.70 -21.54
N ALA A 935 8.95 -25.76 -20.90
CA ALA A 935 9.31 -26.09 -19.53
C ALA A 935 9.27 -27.60 -19.33
N TYR A 936 10.10 -28.11 -18.43
CA TYR A 936 10.11 -29.53 -18.03
C TYR A 936 10.04 -29.65 -16.52
N VAL A 937 9.60 -30.81 -16.03
CA VAL A 937 9.68 -31.13 -14.61
C VAL A 937 11.04 -31.77 -14.32
N ASN A 938 11.83 -31.17 -13.42
CA ASN A 938 13.16 -31.68 -13.09
C ASN A 938 13.11 -32.87 -12.11
N LEU A 939 14.27 -33.46 -11.80
CA LEU A 939 14.39 -34.63 -10.92
C LEU A 939 13.85 -34.41 -9.49
N HIS A 940 13.63 -33.16 -9.10
CA HIS A 940 13.11 -32.79 -7.78
C HIS A 940 11.64 -32.34 -7.85
N SER A 941 10.92 -32.69 -8.92
CA SER A 941 9.49 -32.39 -9.12
C SER A 941 9.14 -30.89 -9.22
N TYR A 942 10.10 -30.05 -9.61
CA TYR A 942 9.84 -28.64 -9.91
C TYR A 942 9.64 -28.40 -11.40
N LEU A 943 8.68 -27.54 -11.75
CA LEU A 943 8.57 -27.00 -13.11
C LEU A 943 9.71 -26.00 -13.35
N GLU A 944 10.56 -26.29 -14.33
CA GLU A 944 11.70 -25.49 -14.71
C GLU A 944 11.59 -25.06 -16.16
N ARG A 945 11.83 -23.77 -16.44
CA ARG A 945 11.74 -23.22 -17.79
C ARG A 945 12.97 -23.63 -18.63
N ASP A 946 12.72 -24.17 -19.81
CA ASP A 946 13.75 -24.58 -20.77
C ASP A 946 14.07 -23.43 -21.72
N TYR A 947 14.85 -22.46 -21.20
CA TYR A 947 15.27 -21.30 -21.98
C TYR A 947 16.10 -21.67 -23.23
N GLU A 948 16.77 -22.81 -23.25
CA GLU A 948 17.52 -23.29 -24.42
C GLU A 948 16.57 -23.81 -25.51
N ALA A 949 15.52 -24.54 -25.13
CA ALA A 949 14.45 -24.94 -26.04
C ALA A 949 13.66 -23.73 -26.57
N ASP A 950 13.32 -22.76 -25.70
CA ASP A 950 12.72 -21.47 -26.07
C ASP A 950 13.54 -20.80 -27.20
N LEU A 951 14.85 -20.68 -27.00
CA LEU A 951 15.79 -20.10 -27.97
C LEU A 951 15.85 -20.89 -29.29
N LYS A 952 16.01 -22.22 -29.22
CA LYS A 952 16.09 -23.08 -30.42
C LYS A 952 14.80 -23.03 -31.24
N ALA A 953 13.64 -23.00 -30.57
CA ALA A 953 12.35 -22.93 -31.23
C ALA A 953 12.11 -21.55 -31.87
N PHE A 954 12.48 -20.47 -31.17
CA PHE A 954 12.45 -19.10 -31.68
C PHE A 954 13.28 -18.95 -32.97
N ASP A 955 14.49 -19.52 -32.99
CA ASP A 955 15.40 -19.46 -34.14
C ASP A 955 14.86 -20.22 -35.36
N ARG A 956 14.29 -21.42 -35.14
CA ARG A 956 13.66 -22.21 -36.21
C ARG A 956 12.43 -21.51 -36.79
N GLY A 957 11.72 -20.74 -35.95
CA GLY A 957 10.53 -19.98 -36.33
C GLY A 957 9.33 -20.84 -36.74
N GLU A 958 9.36 -22.15 -36.47
CA GLU A 958 8.26 -23.07 -36.78
C GLU A 958 7.00 -22.74 -35.95
N ASP A 959 7.17 -22.51 -34.65
CA ASP A 959 6.09 -22.15 -33.72
C ASP A 959 5.39 -20.85 -34.16
N GLN A 960 6.18 -19.81 -34.44
CA GLN A 960 5.67 -18.52 -34.92
C GLN A 960 4.92 -18.67 -36.25
N ARG A 961 5.48 -19.43 -37.19
CA ARG A 961 4.87 -19.64 -38.53
C ARG A 961 3.49 -20.29 -38.44
N GLU A 962 3.31 -21.29 -37.58
CA GLU A 962 2.02 -21.94 -37.40
C GLU A 962 1.05 -21.08 -36.59
N PHE A 963 1.54 -20.32 -35.61
CA PHE A 963 0.75 -19.34 -34.88
C PHE A 963 0.23 -18.21 -35.79
N ASP A 964 1.07 -17.68 -36.69
CA ASP A 964 0.69 -16.62 -37.63
C ASP A 964 -0.44 -17.06 -38.56
N LYS A 965 -0.51 -18.36 -38.93
CA LYS A 965 -1.64 -18.91 -39.69
C LYS A 965 -2.95 -18.84 -38.90
N LEU A 966 -2.91 -19.13 -37.59
CA LEU A 966 -4.09 -18.99 -36.72
C LEU A 966 -4.50 -17.51 -36.60
N ILE A 967 -3.56 -16.61 -36.40
CA ILE A 967 -3.83 -15.16 -36.32
C ILE A 967 -4.36 -14.62 -37.65
N ALA A 968 -3.92 -15.17 -38.79
CA ALA A 968 -4.49 -14.82 -40.09
C ALA A 968 -5.97 -15.24 -40.21
N ILE A 969 -6.35 -16.39 -39.62
CA ILE A 969 -7.76 -16.81 -39.55
C ILE A 969 -8.57 -15.82 -38.70
N THR A 970 -8.06 -15.43 -37.52
CA THR A 970 -8.77 -14.48 -36.65
C THR A 970 -8.91 -13.11 -37.30
N ALA A 971 -7.85 -12.60 -37.93
CA ALA A 971 -7.88 -11.33 -38.65
C ALA A 971 -8.85 -11.36 -39.85
N ARG A 972 -8.93 -12.49 -40.57
CA ARG A 972 -9.91 -12.68 -41.67
C ARG A 972 -11.34 -12.59 -41.16
N ASN A 973 -11.63 -13.17 -40.00
CA ASN A 973 -12.97 -13.20 -39.43
C ASN A 973 -13.36 -11.88 -38.75
N ASP A 974 -12.40 -11.18 -38.14
CA ASP A 974 -12.58 -9.84 -37.54
C ASP A 974 -12.81 -8.76 -38.62
N GLY A 975 -12.25 -8.96 -39.82
CA GLY A 975 -12.38 -8.09 -41.00
C GLY A 975 -13.74 -8.04 -41.71
N GLY A 976 -14.84 -8.43 -41.04
CA GLY A 976 -16.22 -8.35 -41.55
C GLY A 976 -16.83 -6.94 -41.67
N LEU A 977 -16.00 -5.89 -41.65
CA LEU A 977 -16.35 -4.51 -42.02
C LEU A 977 -15.33 -4.00 -43.06
N CYS A 978 -15.51 -4.40 -44.31
CA CYS A 978 -15.10 -3.64 -45.48
C CYS A 978 -16.34 -3.34 -46.32
#